data_AF-A0A970UZ76-F1
#
_entry.id   AF-A0A970UZ76-F1
#
_cell.length_a   1.000
_cell.length_b   1.000
_cell.length_c   1.000
_cell.angle_alpha   90.00
_cell.angle_beta   90.00
_cell.angle_gamma   90.00
#
_symmetry.space_group_name_H-M   'P 1'
#
loop_
_entity.id
_entity.type
_entity.pdbx_description
1 polymer ?
#
loop_
_entity_poly.entity_id
_entity_poly.type
_entity_poly.pdbx_seq_one_letter_code
_entity_poly.pdbx_strand_id
1 'polypeptide(L)'
;MKRLLLAACLVVLSTTAFAQQMDGDRLNNLTAGYVTPHLDWAEKLPQGQLKVLYVVSLYQGRMVVEAAQRADVSLDAITTSLRGLNLGITADNDGYYGNLYEGTSDTAKAEALMRYLDTPHEVIAIAGPQFSAIPARCKLKMLQQVKAGAGLVLFNVRGGSEGLRTILTKEAALPNVQAELLSLSPVRQGLLPPTIYAFGEGRIVIANHGLSSAPFEYRSPRWWAQHENSQALLVRLLLRAAGREPDVRIACPQLEGNPTLPREEQRMRIELLADQGGQLDLRLRDEWNKVLHTTSLPFTGTGAVEYSLPKLPGGQYYLDLMARQGDVTANFGFYPFRVDAGVTAELTNVDDAVEDFDPLRATLKLSQPVPGGVARVSLIDSPYERVWYVRDFPLAAGAETPLEIRDYFMPTLAAFLRVEVRQGEETLCWADTTYFFPYYSQHLSTFTQGAWEFNPGAQDLLRNLAEYDDLGSDGTFNRIDGDRPSVQHWMLLNQRISSITLTLGPREVGKEGEWPFTAGQWLKPHMTEQEWELVSSTKSYSPGNPDRTRLDTITTIAACRNKRLDRYPLAFYSLGNELGVNYDGGFTPEDDRAYRAMLQEQYGNIATLNAAWGRDYANFEAVPHLKLAEAHQQKLYPEWLAHRRFVNNMNTERAATMAAAIKTQDPYARIGADGTWERNPGFNMEDILALEDIGYWGLYSRLPEAEVLRSLRPDLLASVIWGWIMPIEAYPEAPWFNLLIGSAKNADWFISGPGQPGGGQLAADYRPLLSQIPQEMEKLRSGPAQLLITTPLKQDGLALWQSYNCNLANQLGDPRYIQT
;
A
#
# COMPACT_ATOMS: atom_id res chain seq x y z
N MET A 1 -56.84 -10.59 -6.80
CA MET A 1 -56.05 -11.38 -5.82
C MET A 1 -54.61 -11.69 -6.24
N LYS A 2 -54.27 -11.91 -7.53
CA LYS A 2 -52.88 -12.19 -7.97
C LYS A 2 -51.91 -10.99 -8.04
N ARG A 3 -52.37 -9.75 -7.87
CA ARG A 3 -51.53 -8.53 -7.85
C ARG A 3 -51.16 -8.02 -6.45
N LEU A 4 -51.75 -8.58 -5.39
CA LEU A 4 -51.44 -8.22 -3.98
C LEU A 4 -50.41 -9.17 -3.33
N LEU A 5 -50.18 -10.36 -3.90
CA LEU A 5 -49.15 -11.30 -3.42
C LEU A 5 -47.75 -11.00 -3.97
N LEU A 6 -47.62 -10.36 -5.14
CA LEU A 6 -46.31 -10.00 -5.71
C LEU A 6 -45.67 -8.81 -4.99
N ALA A 7 -46.47 -7.87 -4.47
CA ALA A 7 -45.98 -6.74 -3.67
C ALA A 7 -45.55 -7.18 -2.26
N ALA A 8 -46.17 -8.24 -1.70
CA ALA A 8 -45.77 -8.79 -0.41
C ALA A 8 -44.46 -9.60 -0.49
N CYS A 9 -44.16 -10.28 -1.61
CA CYS A 9 -42.86 -10.96 -1.77
C CYS A 9 -41.69 -10.01 -2.09
N LEU A 10 -41.95 -8.86 -2.73
CA LEU A 10 -40.92 -7.85 -3.01
C LEU A 10 -40.59 -6.94 -1.80
N VAL A 11 -41.50 -6.84 -0.82
CA VAL A 11 -41.24 -6.14 0.44
C VAL A 11 -40.65 -7.08 1.51
N VAL A 12 -40.90 -8.38 1.44
CA VAL A 12 -40.31 -9.37 2.37
C VAL A 12 -38.88 -9.79 1.99
N LEU A 13 -38.42 -9.58 0.76
CA LEU A 13 -37.00 -9.75 0.39
C LEU A 13 -36.15 -8.48 0.50
N SER A 14 -36.75 -7.34 0.84
CA SER A 14 -36.04 -6.06 1.04
C SER A 14 -36.06 -5.56 2.49
N THR A 15 -36.69 -6.27 3.43
CA THR A 15 -36.76 -5.81 4.85
C THR A 15 -36.61 -6.90 5.92
N THR A 16 -36.30 -8.16 5.58
CA THR A 16 -35.94 -9.19 6.59
C THR A 16 -34.56 -9.82 6.38
N ALA A 17 -33.66 -9.12 5.71
CA ALA A 17 -32.29 -9.08 6.15
C ALA A 17 -32.13 -7.73 6.87
N PHE A 18 -32.37 -7.69 8.19
CA PHE A 18 -31.30 -7.11 8.99
C PHE A 18 -30.09 -7.95 8.58
N ALA A 19 -29.28 -7.46 7.64
CA ALA A 19 -28.05 -8.12 7.28
C ALA A 19 -27.36 -8.31 8.62
N GLN A 20 -27.29 -9.55 9.10
CA GLN A 20 -26.61 -9.84 10.35
C GLN A 20 -25.23 -9.26 10.16
N GLN A 21 -24.91 -8.24 10.95
CA GLN A 21 -23.62 -7.59 10.85
C GLN A 21 -22.56 -8.68 11.05
N MET A 22 -21.50 -8.60 10.27
CA MET A 22 -20.38 -9.53 10.41
C MET A 22 -19.69 -9.29 11.75
N ASP A 23 -19.04 -10.32 12.29
CA ASP A 23 -18.26 -10.20 13.51
C ASP A 23 -17.17 -9.12 13.37
N GLY A 24 -17.28 -8.08 14.18
CA GLY A 24 -16.40 -6.92 14.17
C GLY A 24 -15.08 -7.10 14.92
N ASP A 25 -14.80 -8.26 15.54
CA ASP A 25 -13.58 -8.51 16.34
C ASP A 25 -12.31 -7.99 15.65
N ARG A 26 -12.13 -8.33 14.37
CA ARG A 26 -10.97 -7.94 13.57
C ARG A 26 -10.76 -6.43 13.44
N LEU A 27 -11.84 -5.66 13.52
CA LEU A 27 -11.80 -4.21 13.41
C LEU A 27 -11.80 -3.56 14.78
N ASN A 28 -12.37 -4.19 15.80
CA ASN A 28 -12.59 -3.60 17.11
C ASN A 28 -11.50 -3.93 18.13
N ASN A 29 -10.88 -5.11 18.03
CA ASN A 29 -10.01 -5.67 19.07
C ASN A 29 -8.57 -5.82 18.56
N LEU A 30 -7.65 -5.12 19.21
CA LEU A 30 -6.21 -5.25 18.99
C LEU A 30 -5.64 -6.32 19.93
N THR A 31 -4.70 -7.13 19.46
CA THR A 31 -4.06 -8.17 20.26
C THR A 31 -2.54 -8.13 20.10
N ALA A 32 -1.81 -8.50 21.15
CA ALA A 32 -0.36 -8.65 21.12
C ALA A 32 0.10 -10.05 20.68
N GLY A 33 -0.84 -10.98 20.39
CA GLY A 33 -0.54 -12.38 20.08
C GLY A 33 0.22 -12.60 18.77
N TYR A 34 0.15 -11.63 17.86
CA TYR A 34 0.87 -11.67 16.59
C TYR A 34 2.16 -10.82 16.66
N VAL A 35 3.28 -11.49 16.91
CA VAL A 35 4.59 -10.90 17.24
C VAL A 35 5.40 -10.60 15.98
N THR A 36 5.87 -9.35 15.83
CA THR A 36 6.83 -8.98 14.78
C THR A 36 8.26 -9.05 15.27
N PRO A 37 9.27 -9.14 14.39
CA PRO A 37 10.66 -8.92 14.79
C PRO A 37 10.78 -7.57 15.54
N HIS A 38 11.42 -7.58 16.70
CA HIS A 38 11.65 -6.37 17.49
C HIS A 38 12.80 -6.59 18.48
N LEU A 39 13.18 -5.51 19.16
CA LEU A 39 14.12 -5.55 20.28
C LEU A 39 13.40 -5.24 21.59
N ASP A 40 13.67 -6.03 22.62
CA ASP A 40 13.08 -5.81 23.94
C ASP A 40 13.66 -4.55 24.59
N TRP A 41 12.81 -3.78 25.26
CA TRP A 41 13.19 -2.57 26.00
C TRP A 41 12.86 -2.66 27.49
N ALA A 42 11.64 -3.07 27.85
CA ALA A 42 11.21 -3.11 29.25
C ALA A 42 10.06 -4.11 29.50
N GLU A 43 10.36 -5.41 29.49
CA GLU A 43 9.37 -6.48 29.77
C GLU A 43 8.58 -6.29 31.06
N LYS A 44 9.19 -5.64 32.08
CA LYS A 44 8.55 -5.23 33.32
C LYS A 44 8.96 -3.82 33.72
N LEU A 45 7.99 -3.03 34.12
CA LEU A 45 8.21 -1.67 34.64
C LEU A 45 8.17 -1.65 36.19
N PRO A 46 8.88 -0.71 36.86
CA PRO A 46 8.98 -0.68 38.33
C PRO A 46 7.65 -0.54 39.06
N GLN A 47 6.71 0.20 38.46
CA GLN A 47 5.37 0.44 39.02
C GLN A 47 4.33 -0.53 38.44
N GLY A 48 4.79 -1.68 37.93
CA GLY A 48 3.99 -2.64 37.19
C GLY A 48 3.53 -2.10 35.83
N GLN A 49 2.71 -2.90 35.15
CA GLN A 49 2.20 -2.57 33.82
C GLN A 49 1.55 -1.18 33.76
N LEU A 50 1.97 -0.37 32.79
CA LEU A 50 1.39 0.94 32.53
C LEU A 50 0.00 0.79 31.90
N LYS A 51 -1.04 1.36 32.51
CA LYS A 51 -2.42 1.26 32.03
C LYS A 51 -2.75 2.36 31.03
N VAL A 52 -2.82 2.01 29.74
CA VAL A 52 -3.00 2.95 28.63
C VAL A 52 -4.28 2.64 27.86
N LEU A 53 -5.13 3.65 27.69
CA LEU A 53 -6.23 3.63 26.74
C LEU A 53 -5.79 4.26 25.42
N TYR A 54 -5.79 3.48 24.34
CA TYR A 54 -5.52 3.95 22.99
C TYR A 54 -6.81 4.29 22.24
N VAL A 55 -6.85 5.47 21.61
CA VAL A 55 -7.84 5.85 20.59
C VAL A 55 -7.09 6.00 19.28
N VAL A 56 -7.20 4.98 18.41
CA VAL A 56 -6.25 4.77 17.32
C VAL A 56 -6.99 4.57 16.00
N SER A 57 -6.52 5.14 14.90
CA SER A 57 -7.11 4.82 13.59
C SER A 57 -6.74 3.39 13.16
N LEU A 58 -7.53 2.78 12.27
CA LEU A 58 -7.23 1.43 11.76
C LEU A 58 -5.82 1.30 11.15
N TYR A 59 -5.22 2.37 10.65
CA TYR A 59 -3.83 2.36 10.13
C TYR A 59 -2.75 2.38 11.20
N GLN A 60 -3.09 2.78 12.42
CA GLN A 60 -2.14 2.99 13.50
C GLN A 60 -2.22 1.89 14.56
N GLY A 61 -3.11 0.91 14.38
CA GLY A 61 -3.32 -0.20 15.32
C GLY A 61 -2.04 -1.01 15.57
N ARG A 62 -1.25 -1.28 14.53
CA ARG A 62 0.03 -2.01 14.69
C ARG A 62 1.03 -1.27 15.57
N MET A 63 1.13 0.05 15.44
CA MET A 63 2.09 0.84 16.22
C MET A 63 1.90 0.61 17.73
N VAL A 64 0.66 0.64 18.22
CA VAL A 64 0.37 0.51 19.66
C VAL A 64 0.56 -0.93 20.15
N VAL A 65 0.30 -1.92 19.29
CA VAL A 65 0.58 -3.33 19.58
C VAL A 65 2.08 -3.55 19.73
N GLU A 66 2.88 -2.98 18.83
CA GLU A 66 4.33 -3.08 18.86
C GLU A 66 4.97 -2.39 20.06
N ALA A 67 4.35 -1.33 20.58
CA ALA A 67 4.76 -0.71 21.83
C ALA A 67 4.51 -1.65 23.02
N ALA A 68 3.37 -2.33 23.06
CA ALA A 68 3.02 -3.32 24.09
C ALA A 68 3.86 -4.61 23.99
N GLN A 69 4.43 -4.92 22.82
CA GLN A 69 5.36 -6.03 22.65
C GLN A 69 6.76 -5.70 23.19
N ARG A 70 7.18 -4.44 23.12
CA ARG A 70 8.52 -3.98 23.53
C ARG A 70 8.63 -3.61 25.01
N ALA A 71 7.50 -3.25 25.64
CA ALA A 71 7.46 -2.81 27.01
C ALA A 71 6.14 -3.20 27.72
N ASP A 72 6.16 -3.27 29.05
CA ASP A 72 5.02 -3.63 29.90
C ASP A 72 3.91 -2.57 29.93
N VAL A 73 3.19 -2.46 28.82
CA VAL A 73 2.13 -1.48 28.59
C VAL A 73 0.84 -2.23 28.24
N SER A 74 -0.28 -1.86 28.86
CA SER A 74 -1.58 -2.47 28.54
C SER A 74 -2.04 -2.09 27.13
N LEU A 75 -2.87 -2.94 26.52
CA LEU A 75 -3.41 -2.75 25.19
C LEU A 75 -4.94 -2.56 25.25
N ASP A 76 -5.41 -1.59 26.04
CA ASP A 76 -6.81 -1.19 26.01
C ASP A 76 -7.01 -0.23 24.84
N ALA A 77 -7.76 -0.62 23.81
CA ALA A 77 -7.81 0.16 22.57
C ALA A 77 -9.23 0.28 21.99
N ILE A 78 -9.52 1.46 21.45
CA ILE A 78 -10.63 1.73 20.54
C ILE A 78 -10.05 2.11 19.19
N THR A 79 -10.41 1.34 18.17
CA THR A 79 -10.11 1.68 16.78
C THR A 79 -11.14 2.65 16.21
N THR A 80 -10.70 3.61 15.39
CA THR A 80 -11.55 4.60 14.71
C THR A 80 -11.64 4.35 13.21
N SER A 81 -12.38 5.21 12.49
CA SER A 81 -12.42 5.18 11.02
C SER A 81 -11.02 5.24 10.40
N LEU A 82 -10.91 4.81 9.14
CA LEU A 82 -9.64 4.67 8.42
C LEU A 82 -8.74 5.90 8.51
N ARG A 83 -9.28 7.04 8.08
CA ARG A 83 -8.57 8.33 8.07
C ARG A 83 -8.67 9.04 9.42
N GLY A 84 -9.37 8.44 10.38
CA GLY A 84 -9.66 9.01 11.68
C GLY A 84 -10.41 10.34 11.61
N LEU A 85 -11.17 10.56 10.52
CA LEU A 85 -12.03 11.73 10.35
C LEU A 85 -13.30 11.61 11.21
N ASN A 86 -13.69 10.37 11.54
CA ASN A 86 -14.82 10.04 12.40
C ASN A 86 -14.41 8.97 13.41
N LEU A 87 -15.22 8.79 14.46
CA LEU A 87 -14.95 7.81 15.49
C LEU A 87 -15.26 6.38 15.03
N GLY A 88 -16.26 6.20 14.17
CA GLY A 88 -16.65 4.94 13.57
C GLY A 88 -16.63 4.97 12.04
N ILE A 89 -16.88 3.81 11.44
CA ILE A 89 -16.92 3.59 10.00
C ILE A 89 -18.32 3.91 9.50
N THR A 90 -18.44 4.88 8.60
CA THR A 90 -19.72 5.35 8.05
C THR A 90 -19.76 5.21 6.53
N ALA A 91 -20.96 5.02 5.98
CA ALA A 91 -21.14 4.85 4.53
C ALA A 91 -20.66 6.08 3.75
N ASP A 92 -20.83 7.27 4.34
CA ASP A 92 -20.49 8.54 3.71
C ASP A 92 -18.97 8.81 3.66
N ASN A 93 -18.17 8.21 4.56
CA ASN A 93 -16.74 8.50 4.69
C ASN A 93 -15.81 7.35 4.29
N ASP A 94 -16.27 6.11 4.38
CA ASP A 94 -15.48 4.91 4.07
C ASP A 94 -16.11 4.08 2.92
N GLY A 95 -17.08 4.66 2.19
CA GLY A 95 -17.68 4.11 0.98
C GLY A 95 -18.85 3.16 1.24
N TYR A 96 -19.22 2.37 0.22
CA TYR A 96 -20.35 1.41 0.15
C TYR A 96 -20.50 0.41 1.32
N TYR A 97 -19.60 0.42 2.30
CA TYR A 97 -19.36 -0.62 3.28
C TYR A 97 -19.55 -0.18 4.75
N GLY A 98 -20.02 1.05 4.98
CA GLY A 98 -20.29 1.55 6.33
C GLY A 98 -21.31 0.70 7.07
N ASN A 99 -21.00 0.33 8.32
CA ASN A 99 -21.83 -0.50 9.22
C ASN A 99 -21.99 -1.99 8.85
N LEU A 100 -21.11 -2.56 8.02
CA LEU A 100 -21.14 -4.01 7.76
C LEU A 100 -20.76 -4.87 8.97
N TYR A 101 -19.98 -4.33 9.90
CA TYR A 101 -19.44 -5.05 11.05
C TYR A 101 -20.07 -4.56 12.36
N GLU A 102 -20.27 -5.49 13.29
CA GLU A 102 -20.75 -5.17 14.62
C GLU A 102 -19.79 -4.20 15.31
N GLY A 103 -20.33 -3.23 16.06
CA GLY A 103 -19.52 -2.33 16.89
C GLY A 103 -18.71 -1.25 16.14
N THR A 104 -18.82 -1.13 14.81
CA THR A 104 -18.01 -0.15 14.04
C THR A 104 -18.69 1.20 13.81
N SER A 105 -19.97 1.37 14.14
CA SER A 105 -20.67 2.64 13.94
C SER A 105 -20.16 3.73 14.90
N ASP A 106 -20.34 5.01 14.53
CA ASP A 106 -19.98 6.14 15.40
C ASP A 106 -20.61 6.03 16.80
N THR A 107 -21.87 5.60 16.86
CA THR A 107 -22.60 5.44 18.12
C THR A 107 -22.00 4.33 18.96
N ALA A 108 -21.78 3.14 18.37
CA ALA A 108 -21.21 2.00 19.08
C ALA A 108 -19.78 2.30 19.57
N LYS A 109 -18.96 2.97 18.74
CA LYS A 109 -17.61 3.40 19.12
C LYS A 109 -17.62 4.47 20.22
N ALA A 110 -18.55 5.40 20.17
CA ALA A 110 -18.69 6.42 21.22
C ALA A 110 -19.11 5.80 22.56
N GLU A 111 -20.00 4.81 22.54
CA GLU A 111 -20.41 4.06 23.73
C GLU A 111 -19.29 3.17 24.27
N ALA A 112 -18.56 2.48 23.39
CA ALA A 112 -17.39 1.70 23.77
C ALA A 112 -16.30 2.59 24.39
N LEU A 113 -15.98 3.73 23.78
CA LEU A 113 -15.02 4.69 24.33
C LEU A 113 -15.48 5.23 25.69
N MET A 114 -16.77 5.56 25.85
CA MET A 114 -17.30 5.97 27.16
C MET A 114 -17.14 4.88 28.22
N ARG A 115 -17.38 3.61 27.88
CA ARG A 115 -17.19 2.48 28.82
C ARG A 115 -15.74 2.36 29.28
N TYR A 116 -14.77 2.51 28.38
CA TYR A 116 -13.36 2.58 28.79
C TYR A 116 -13.11 3.80 29.69
N LEU A 117 -13.65 4.97 29.34
CA LEU A 117 -13.46 6.19 30.13
C LEU A 117 -14.18 6.20 31.49
N ASP A 118 -15.05 5.22 31.77
CA ASP A 118 -15.66 5.04 33.09
C ASP A 118 -14.69 4.38 34.09
N THR A 119 -13.63 3.72 33.61
CA THR A 119 -12.50 3.29 34.43
C THR A 119 -11.34 4.30 34.33
N PRO A 120 -10.68 4.62 35.46
CA PRO A 120 -9.47 5.46 35.44
C PRO A 120 -8.34 4.78 34.68
N HIS A 121 -7.70 5.53 33.78
CA HIS A 121 -6.48 5.13 33.09
C HIS A 121 -5.32 6.03 33.53
N GLU A 122 -4.10 5.52 33.47
CA GLU A 122 -2.90 6.32 33.77
C GLU A 122 -2.52 7.19 32.59
N VAL A 123 -2.75 6.69 31.38
CA VAL A 123 -2.55 7.45 30.14
C VAL A 123 -3.70 7.18 29.18
N ILE A 124 -4.12 8.23 28.48
CA ILE A 124 -4.98 8.15 27.31
C ILE A 124 -4.17 8.62 26.11
N ALA A 125 -3.98 7.77 25.11
CA ALA A 125 -3.18 8.05 23.92
C ALA A 125 -4.08 8.11 22.68
N ILE A 126 -4.02 9.23 21.95
CA ILE A 126 -4.70 9.40 20.66
C ILE A 126 -3.67 9.28 19.55
N ALA A 127 -3.85 8.33 18.63
CA ALA A 127 -2.90 8.03 17.56
C ALA A 127 -3.57 7.98 16.19
N GLY A 128 -3.45 9.08 15.43
CA GLY A 128 -3.98 9.19 14.06
C GLY A 128 -5.31 9.95 13.88
N PRO A 129 -6.37 9.78 14.71
CA PRO A 129 -7.63 10.44 14.44
C PRO A 129 -7.59 11.94 14.73
N GLN A 130 -8.48 12.67 14.06
CA GLN A 130 -8.71 14.07 14.35
C GLN A 130 -9.26 14.22 15.75
N PHE A 131 -8.74 15.19 16.51
CA PHE A 131 -9.27 15.44 17.84
C PHE A 131 -10.74 15.85 17.77
N SER A 132 -11.14 16.58 16.72
CA SER A 132 -12.54 16.95 16.45
C SER A 132 -13.49 15.75 16.34
N ALA A 133 -13.05 14.62 15.80
CA ALA A 133 -13.85 13.40 15.62
C ALA A 133 -14.34 12.77 16.93
N ILE A 134 -13.63 13.01 18.04
CA ILE A 134 -14.02 12.47 19.35
C ILE A 134 -15.23 13.25 19.90
N PRO A 135 -16.33 12.58 20.32
CA PRO A 135 -17.49 13.25 20.89
C PRO A 135 -17.16 14.12 22.10
N ALA A 136 -17.86 15.25 22.25
CA ALA A 136 -17.61 16.21 23.32
C ALA A 136 -17.68 15.60 24.73
N ARG A 137 -18.62 14.67 24.95
CA ARG A 137 -18.75 13.94 26.23
C ARG A 137 -17.52 13.09 26.55
N CYS A 138 -16.94 12.43 25.55
CA CYS A 138 -15.73 11.61 25.72
C CYS A 138 -14.53 12.52 26.00
N LYS A 139 -14.36 13.60 25.22
CA LYS A 139 -13.30 14.61 25.46
C LYS A 139 -13.36 15.16 26.88
N LEU A 140 -14.56 15.50 27.37
CA LEU A 140 -14.73 16.01 28.72
C LEU A 140 -14.28 14.99 29.76
N LYS A 141 -14.69 13.73 29.63
CA LYS A 141 -14.31 12.66 30.55
C LYS A 141 -12.80 12.37 30.50
N MET A 142 -12.20 12.37 29.31
CA MET A 142 -10.74 12.25 29.14
C MET A 142 -10.02 13.38 29.88
N LEU A 143 -10.39 14.64 29.61
CA LEU A 143 -9.78 15.80 30.27
C LEU A 143 -10.02 15.83 31.78
N GLN A 144 -11.14 15.29 32.28
CA GLN A 144 -11.37 15.13 33.72
C GLN A 144 -10.37 14.14 34.34
N GLN A 145 -10.10 13.00 33.69
CA GLN A 145 -9.08 12.06 34.15
C GLN A 145 -7.69 12.71 34.13
N VAL A 146 -7.35 13.44 33.06
CA VAL A 146 -6.06 14.16 32.96
C VAL A 146 -5.93 15.19 34.08
N LYS A 147 -6.96 16.01 34.30
CA LYS A 147 -6.96 16.99 35.39
C LYS A 147 -6.76 16.35 36.77
N ALA A 148 -7.20 15.10 36.94
CA ALA A 148 -7.08 14.32 38.18
C ALA A 148 -5.73 13.56 38.30
N GLY A 149 -4.85 13.60 37.30
CA GLY A 149 -3.51 13.01 37.37
C GLY A 149 -3.12 12.12 36.18
N ALA A 150 -4.05 11.79 35.28
CA ALA A 150 -3.72 10.98 34.11
C ALA A 150 -2.91 11.75 33.05
N GLY A 151 -2.18 11.04 32.21
CA GLY A 151 -1.54 11.57 31.01
C GLY A 151 -2.49 11.59 29.80
N LEU A 152 -2.36 12.59 28.93
CA LEU A 152 -2.93 12.57 27.58
C LEU A 152 -1.81 12.72 26.56
N VAL A 153 -1.70 11.76 25.64
CA VAL A 153 -0.67 11.81 24.58
C VAL A 153 -1.33 11.90 23.22
N LEU A 154 -0.90 12.87 22.41
CA LEU A 154 -1.39 13.11 21.05
C LEU A 154 -0.28 12.78 20.06
N PHE A 155 -0.43 11.66 19.35
CA PHE A 155 0.45 11.21 18.27
C PHE A 155 -0.20 11.45 16.91
N ASN A 156 0.46 12.21 16.03
CA ASN A 156 0.01 12.41 14.64
C ASN A 156 -1.44 12.90 14.51
N VAL A 157 -1.94 13.64 15.49
CA VAL A 157 -3.32 14.16 15.51
C VAL A 157 -3.45 15.27 14.46
N ARG A 158 -4.39 15.10 13.54
CA ARG A 158 -4.67 16.07 12.46
C ARG A 158 -5.71 17.10 12.90
N GLY A 159 -5.32 18.37 12.97
CA GLY A 159 -6.21 19.51 13.22
C GLY A 159 -7.00 19.46 14.54
N GLY A 160 -7.57 20.59 14.94
CA GLY A 160 -8.50 20.68 16.07
C GLY A 160 -7.87 20.58 17.47
N SER A 161 -6.53 20.46 17.57
CA SER A 161 -5.80 20.50 18.84
C SER A 161 -5.35 21.92 19.22
N GLU A 162 -5.52 22.91 18.34
CA GLU A 162 -5.09 24.30 18.53
C GLU A 162 -5.74 24.93 19.76
N GLY A 163 -7.02 24.61 20.01
CA GLY A 163 -7.76 25.08 21.17
C GLY A 163 -7.28 24.52 22.51
N LEU A 164 -6.54 23.40 22.52
CA LEU A 164 -5.90 22.91 23.75
C LEU A 164 -4.70 23.78 24.12
N ARG A 165 -3.95 24.30 23.14
CA ARG A 165 -2.66 24.98 23.37
C ARG A 165 -2.80 26.33 24.08
N THR A 166 -3.94 26.99 23.97
CA THR A 166 -4.16 28.36 24.48
C THR A 166 -4.38 28.44 25.98
N ILE A 167 -4.62 27.32 26.66
CA ILE A 167 -4.98 27.26 28.09
C ILE A 167 -4.01 26.41 28.93
N LEU A 168 -2.86 26.02 28.35
CA LEU A 168 -1.91 25.08 28.94
C LEU A 168 -0.59 25.75 29.36
N THR A 169 -0.01 25.28 30.46
CA THR A 169 1.32 25.70 30.91
C THR A 169 2.38 24.75 30.40
N LYS A 170 3.42 25.28 29.73
CA LYS A 170 4.50 24.47 29.15
C LYS A 170 5.44 23.93 30.24
N GLU A 171 5.80 22.66 30.15
CA GLU A 171 6.81 22.01 31.00
C GLU A 171 8.17 21.88 30.28
N ALA A 172 9.20 21.53 31.05
CA ALA A 172 10.50 21.15 30.52
C ALA A 172 10.39 19.90 29.64
N ALA A 173 11.12 19.90 28.51
CA ALA A 173 11.23 18.73 27.65
C ALA A 173 12.05 17.62 28.33
N LEU A 174 11.90 16.39 27.83
CA LEU A 174 12.79 15.29 28.21
C LEU A 174 14.25 15.61 27.77
N PRO A 175 15.28 15.31 28.60
CA PRO A 175 16.68 15.48 28.23
C PRO A 175 17.03 14.71 26.96
N ASN A 176 17.94 15.24 26.13
CA ASN A 176 18.45 14.63 24.89
C ASN A 176 17.43 14.29 23.79
N VAL A 177 16.13 14.50 24.00
CA VAL A 177 15.09 14.15 23.01
C VAL A 177 15.27 14.86 21.67
N GLN A 178 15.78 16.08 21.64
CA GLN A 178 16.09 16.75 20.37
C GLN A 178 17.15 15.99 19.56
N ALA A 179 18.21 15.50 20.21
CA ALA A 179 19.27 14.74 19.55
C ALA A 179 18.79 13.33 19.15
N GLU A 180 18.02 12.67 20.02
CA GLU A 180 17.36 11.39 19.73
C GLU A 180 16.47 11.54 18.49
N LEU A 181 15.60 12.56 18.42
CA LEU A 181 14.72 12.84 17.28
C LEU A 181 15.50 13.13 15.99
N LEU A 182 16.57 13.93 16.07
CA LEU A 182 17.42 14.23 14.93
C LEU A 182 18.13 12.97 14.39
N SER A 183 18.41 11.99 15.26
CA SER A 183 19.01 10.71 14.87
C SER A 183 18.02 9.72 14.23
N LEU A 184 16.72 10.02 14.26
CA LEU A 184 15.69 9.15 13.68
C LEU A 184 15.54 9.31 12.15
N SER A 185 16.05 10.40 11.52
CA SER A 185 16.22 10.53 10.05
C SER A 185 16.62 11.97 9.62
N PRO A 186 17.46 12.13 8.58
CA PRO A 186 17.68 13.41 7.89
C PRO A 186 16.41 14.09 7.34
N VAL A 187 15.44 13.35 6.81
CA VAL A 187 14.13 13.88 6.34
C VAL A 187 13.31 14.46 7.50
N ARG A 188 13.64 14.10 8.75
CA ARG A 188 13.00 14.60 9.97
C ARG A 188 13.63 15.90 10.52
N GLN A 189 14.58 16.53 9.84
CA GLN A 189 15.22 17.79 10.26
C GLN A 189 14.25 18.98 10.47
N GLY A 190 12.98 18.86 10.07
CA GLY A 190 11.91 19.85 10.35
C GLY A 190 10.91 19.47 11.45
N LEU A 191 11.09 18.33 12.14
CA LEU A 191 10.20 17.89 13.21
C LEU A 191 10.40 18.73 14.48
N LEU A 192 9.29 19.19 15.05
CA LEU A 192 9.30 19.84 16.36
C LEU A 192 9.41 18.76 17.46
N PRO A 193 10.22 18.99 18.50
CA PRO A 193 10.26 18.08 19.64
C PRO A 193 8.87 17.98 20.29
N PRO A 194 8.54 16.82 20.90
CA PRO A 194 7.29 16.66 21.60
C PRO A 194 7.21 17.73 22.69
N THR A 195 6.06 18.39 22.76
CA THR A 195 5.83 19.42 23.77
C THR A 195 5.00 18.86 24.90
N ILE A 196 5.45 19.09 26.13
CA ILE A 196 4.80 18.64 27.34
C ILE A 196 4.14 19.85 28.00
N TYR A 197 2.91 19.68 28.43
CA TYR A 197 2.11 20.69 29.10
C TYR A 197 1.53 20.12 30.40
N ALA A 198 1.46 20.95 31.44
CA ALA A 198 0.72 20.64 32.66
C ALA A 198 -0.78 20.94 32.47
N PHE A 199 -1.64 20.09 33.02
CA PHE A 199 -3.09 20.30 33.04
C PHE A 199 -3.72 19.67 34.30
N GLY A 200 -4.00 20.50 35.30
CA GLY A 200 -4.38 19.99 36.63
C GLY A 200 -3.19 19.25 37.25
N GLU A 201 -3.45 18.06 37.78
CA GLU A 201 -2.42 17.16 38.31
C GLU A 201 -1.76 16.28 37.24
N GLY A 202 -2.30 16.27 36.02
CA GLY A 202 -1.80 15.45 34.92
C GLY A 202 -1.04 16.25 33.85
N ARG A 203 -0.68 15.56 32.77
CA ARG A 203 0.15 16.10 31.68
C ARG A 203 -0.46 15.83 30.31
N ILE A 204 -0.26 16.77 29.39
CA ILE A 204 -0.59 16.61 27.97
C ILE A 204 0.71 16.64 27.17
N VAL A 205 0.98 15.57 26.44
CA VAL A 205 2.12 15.44 25.53
C VAL A 205 1.62 15.54 24.11
N ILE A 206 2.19 16.46 23.33
CA ILE A 206 1.89 16.64 21.91
C ILE A 206 3.12 16.27 21.11
N ALA A 207 3.07 15.14 20.42
CA ALA A 207 4.11 14.65 19.52
C ALA A 207 3.61 14.76 18.07
N ASN A 208 3.88 15.92 17.45
CA ASN A 208 3.48 16.20 16.08
C ASN A 208 4.51 15.62 15.10
N HIS A 209 4.11 14.57 14.38
CA HIS A 209 4.82 13.93 13.25
C HIS A 209 6.04 13.06 13.65
N GLY A 210 6.12 11.86 13.06
CA GLY A 210 7.35 11.06 12.98
C GLY A 210 7.49 9.84 13.89
N LEU A 211 6.78 9.73 15.01
CA LEU A 211 6.97 8.56 15.91
C LEU A 211 6.28 7.27 15.41
N SER A 212 5.24 7.39 14.57
CA SER A 212 4.41 6.25 14.16
C SER A 212 4.48 5.88 12.68
N SER A 213 5.25 6.63 11.90
CA SER A 213 5.37 6.42 10.46
C SER A 213 6.77 6.85 10.08
N ALA A 214 7.66 5.89 9.78
CA ALA A 214 8.94 6.21 9.17
C ALA A 214 8.68 7.06 7.93
N PRO A 215 9.07 8.35 7.90
CA PRO A 215 8.83 9.16 6.73
C PRO A 215 9.79 8.69 5.64
N PHE A 216 9.27 7.95 4.65
CA PHE A 216 9.76 7.88 3.27
C PHE A 216 11.25 7.57 3.01
N GLU A 217 12.06 7.25 4.02
CA GLU A 217 13.46 6.81 3.89
C GLU A 217 13.56 5.31 3.56
N TYR A 218 12.49 4.73 3.01
CA TYR A 218 12.38 3.33 2.57
C TYR A 218 13.38 2.93 1.49
N ARG A 219 14.14 3.88 0.93
CA ARG A 219 15.28 3.61 0.05
C ARG A 219 16.50 3.05 0.79
N SER A 220 16.38 2.76 2.08
CA SER A 220 17.50 2.31 2.89
C SER A 220 17.08 1.29 3.95
N PRO A 221 17.90 0.26 4.20
CA PRO A 221 17.73 -0.67 5.33
C PRO A 221 17.87 0.02 6.70
N ARG A 222 18.27 1.30 6.72
CA ARG A 222 18.39 2.09 7.96
C ARG A 222 17.07 2.32 8.69
N TRP A 223 15.94 2.16 8.01
CA TRP A 223 14.62 2.44 8.58
C TRP A 223 14.34 1.60 9.84
N TRP A 224 14.84 0.37 9.92
CA TRP A 224 14.57 -0.55 11.03
C TRP A 224 15.10 -0.01 12.36
N ALA A 225 16.33 0.52 12.36
CA ALA A 225 16.92 1.15 13.55
C ALA A 225 16.14 2.40 13.96
N GLN A 226 15.67 3.18 12.99
CA GLN A 226 14.87 4.38 13.22
C GLN A 226 13.49 4.04 13.82
N HIS A 227 12.85 2.97 13.33
CA HIS A 227 11.57 2.47 13.85
C HIS A 227 11.72 2.00 15.30
N GLU A 228 12.74 1.20 15.57
CA GLU A 228 13.03 0.68 16.91
C GLU A 228 13.28 1.81 17.92
N ASN A 229 14.07 2.80 17.53
CA ASN A 229 14.33 3.99 18.34
C ASN A 229 13.06 4.84 18.54
N SER A 230 12.18 4.91 17.54
CA SER A 230 10.90 5.63 17.64
C SER A 230 9.96 4.95 18.65
N GLN A 231 9.94 3.61 18.69
CA GLN A 231 9.15 2.83 19.66
C GLN A 231 9.65 3.04 21.10
N ALA A 232 10.97 3.02 21.32
CA ALA A 232 11.56 3.30 22.62
C ALA A 232 11.18 4.71 23.13
N LEU A 233 11.25 5.71 22.25
CA LEU A 233 10.85 7.09 22.57
C LEU A 233 9.35 7.20 22.85
N LEU A 234 8.51 6.49 22.09
CA LEU A 234 7.07 6.45 22.32
C LEU A 234 6.74 5.93 23.73
N VAL A 235 7.34 4.82 24.17
CA VAL A 235 7.12 4.28 25.52
C VAL A 235 7.59 5.27 26.60
N ARG A 236 8.75 5.90 26.42
CA ARG A 236 9.26 6.92 27.37
C ARG A 236 8.34 8.15 27.47
N LEU A 237 7.70 8.55 26.37
CA LEU A 237 6.70 9.63 26.38
C LEU A 237 5.42 9.23 27.12
N LEU A 238 4.98 7.98 26.98
CA LEU A 238 3.85 7.45 27.76
C LEU A 238 4.16 7.46 29.26
N LEU A 239 5.33 6.98 29.67
CA LEU A 239 5.79 7.01 31.07
C LEU A 239 5.85 8.44 31.61
N ARG A 240 6.40 9.37 30.82
CA ARG A 240 6.46 10.79 31.19
C ARG A 240 5.07 11.41 31.33
N ALA A 241 4.13 11.07 30.45
CA ALA A 241 2.75 11.54 30.53
C ALA A 241 2.04 11.01 31.79
N ALA A 242 2.35 9.78 32.20
CA ALA A 242 1.79 9.12 33.37
C ALA A 242 2.31 9.64 34.72
N GLY A 243 3.31 10.53 34.74
CA GLY A 243 3.98 10.89 36.00
C GLY A 243 4.90 9.80 36.54
N ARG A 244 5.28 8.82 35.70
CA ARG A 244 6.17 7.71 36.04
C ARG A 244 7.60 8.00 35.61
N GLU A 245 8.16 9.08 36.14
CA GLU A 245 9.58 9.36 35.95
C GLU A 245 10.43 8.24 36.55
N PRO A 246 11.51 7.82 35.85
CA PRO A 246 12.38 6.80 36.38
C PRO A 246 13.19 7.35 37.56
N ASP A 247 13.16 6.64 38.69
CA ASP A 247 14.00 6.95 39.85
C ASP A 247 15.49 6.77 39.54
N VAL A 248 15.80 5.86 38.61
CA VAL A 248 17.14 5.68 38.07
C VAL A 248 17.35 6.63 36.89
N ARG A 249 18.35 7.51 36.93
CA ARG A 249 18.79 8.28 35.75
C ARG A 249 20.04 7.66 35.16
N ILE A 250 20.08 7.58 33.84
CA ILE A 250 21.22 7.12 33.07
C ILE A 250 21.68 8.29 32.21
N ALA A 251 22.98 8.58 32.23
CA ALA A 251 23.58 9.55 31.33
C ALA A 251 24.91 9.00 30.79
N CYS A 252 25.18 9.23 29.51
CA CYS A 252 26.51 9.05 28.95
C CYS A 252 26.96 10.38 28.34
N PRO A 253 27.60 11.27 29.13
CA PRO A 253 27.99 12.60 28.67
C PRO A 253 28.80 12.59 27.37
N GLN A 254 29.66 11.58 27.20
CA GLN A 254 30.47 11.41 25.99
C GLN A 254 29.66 11.12 24.71
N LEU A 255 28.40 10.71 24.83
CA LEU A 255 27.52 10.40 23.69
C LEU A 255 26.37 11.40 23.53
N GLU A 256 26.31 12.44 24.36
CA GLU A 256 25.28 13.47 24.22
C GLU A 256 25.43 14.25 22.91
N GLY A 257 24.30 14.46 22.22
CA GLY A 257 24.27 15.26 20.99
C GLY A 257 24.72 14.53 19.71
N ASN A 258 24.80 13.19 19.70
CA ASN A 258 25.27 12.39 18.55
C ASN A 258 26.71 12.74 18.10
N PRO A 259 27.71 12.61 18.98
CA PRO A 259 29.08 13.01 18.68
C PRO A 259 29.77 12.05 17.71
N THR A 260 30.87 12.53 17.11
CA THR A 260 31.79 11.71 16.33
C THR A 260 32.99 11.33 17.19
N LEU A 261 33.21 10.03 17.38
CA LEU A 261 34.28 9.45 18.19
C LEU A 261 35.39 8.89 17.29
N PRO A 262 36.65 8.87 17.74
CA PRO A 262 37.70 8.15 17.02
C PRO A 262 37.51 6.63 17.12
N ARG A 263 37.99 5.89 16.10
CA ARG A 263 37.90 4.42 15.98
C ARG A 263 38.62 3.61 17.06
N GLU A 264 39.52 4.22 17.83
CA GLU A 264 40.23 3.52 18.91
C GLU A 264 39.26 3.03 20.00
N GLU A 265 39.67 2.05 20.81
CA GLU A 265 38.86 1.62 21.95
C GLU A 265 38.55 2.83 22.84
N GLN A 266 37.26 3.16 22.96
CA GLN A 266 36.82 4.30 23.75
C GLN A 266 36.25 3.82 25.07
N ARG A 267 36.72 4.40 26.17
CA ARG A 267 36.11 4.16 27.48
C ARG A 267 34.94 5.12 27.68
N MET A 268 33.75 4.54 27.72
CA MET A 268 32.51 5.23 28.00
C MET A 268 32.27 5.23 29.51
N ARG A 269 32.17 6.43 30.07
CA ARG A 269 31.70 6.63 31.44
C ARG A 269 30.20 6.79 31.39
N ILE A 270 29.48 5.83 31.96
CA ILE A 270 28.03 5.87 32.05
C ILE A 270 27.68 6.21 33.48
N GLU A 271 27.08 7.37 33.66
CA GLU A 271 26.68 7.91 34.95
C GLU A 271 25.29 7.40 35.30
N LEU A 272 25.17 6.87 36.51
CA LEU A 272 23.89 6.44 37.07
C LEU A 272 23.59 7.26 38.33
N LEU A 273 22.38 7.80 38.39
CA LEU A 273 21.78 8.29 39.62
C LEU A 273 20.74 7.27 40.05
N ALA A 274 21.00 6.56 41.14
CA ALA A 274 20.12 5.51 41.65
C ALA A 274 20.28 5.36 43.17
N ASP A 275 19.19 5.05 43.85
CA ASP A 275 19.18 4.80 45.30
C ASP A 275 19.65 3.38 45.66
N GLN A 276 19.49 2.43 44.74
CA GLN A 276 19.86 1.03 44.90
C GLN A 276 20.68 0.54 43.71
N GLY A 277 21.50 -0.48 43.95
CA GLY A 277 22.26 -1.15 42.89
C GLY A 277 21.40 -2.00 41.96
N GLY A 278 21.99 -2.43 40.85
CA GLY A 278 21.33 -3.18 39.80
C GLY A 278 22.29 -3.63 38.70
N GLN A 279 21.75 -3.90 37.53
CA GLN A 279 22.49 -4.26 36.31
C GLN A 279 22.19 -3.23 35.23
N LEU A 280 23.21 -2.71 34.57
CA LEU A 280 23.07 -1.92 33.35
C LEU A 280 23.31 -2.86 32.17
N ASP A 281 22.26 -3.18 31.42
CA ASP A 281 22.40 -3.87 30.14
C ASP A 281 22.71 -2.85 29.05
N LEU A 282 23.67 -3.21 28.20
CA LEU A 282 24.09 -2.43 27.06
C LEU A 282 23.89 -3.25 25.79
N ARG A 283 23.32 -2.62 24.76
CA ARG A 283 23.18 -3.24 23.43
C ARG A 283 23.67 -2.25 22.38
N LEU A 284 24.77 -2.61 21.72
CA LEU A 284 25.37 -1.84 20.64
C LEU A 284 24.81 -2.31 19.30
N ARG A 285 24.30 -1.37 18.50
CA ARG A 285 23.70 -1.62 17.19
C ARG A 285 24.32 -0.74 16.12
N ASP A 286 24.34 -1.23 14.88
CA ASP A 286 24.64 -0.41 13.71
C ASP A 286 23.39 0.32 13.19
N GLU A 287 23.58 1.12 12.15
CA GLU A 287 22.52 1.85 11.47
C GLU A 287 21.49 0.97 10.74
N TRP A 288 21.74 -0.32 10.52
CA TRP A 288 20.77 -1.30 9.98
C TRP A 288 20.05 -2.07 11.10
N ASN A 289 20.18 -1.61 12.35
CA ASN A 289 19.62 -2.23 13.56
C ASN A 289 20.25 -3.57 13.94
N LYS A 290 21.37 -3.96 13.32
CA LYS A 290 22.05 -5.21 13.66
C LYS A 290 22.73 -5.09 15.02
N VAL A 291 22.42 -6.01 15.93
CA VAL A 291 23.08 -6.10 17.23
C VAL A 291 24.51 -6.60 17.05
N LEU A 292 25.49 -5.76 17.39
CA LEU A 292 26.92 -6.06 17.27
C LEU A 292 27.49 -6.62 18.57
N HIS A 293 27.02 -6.11 19.71
CA HIS A 293 27.51 -6.50 21.02
C HIS A 293 26.45 -6.28 22.08
N THR A 294 26.39 -7.18 23.06
CA THR A 294 25.58 -7.04 24.27
C THR A 294 26.44 -7.35 25.49
N THR A 295 26.23 -6.61 26.57
CA THR A 295 26.88 -6.88 27.86
C THR A 295 26.04 -6.33 29.00
N SER A 296 26.32 -6.77 30.23
CA SER A 296 25.67 -6.30 31.45
C SER A 296 26.72 -5.92 32.48
N LEU A 297 26.57 -4.74 33.08
CA LEU A 297 27.51 -4.20 34.07
C LEU A 297 26.79 -3.95 35.40
N PRO A 298 27.29 -4.45 36.55
CA PRO A 298 26.69 -4.15 37.84
C PRO A 298 26.92 -2.68 38.24
N PHE A 299 25.94 -2.08 38.88
CA PHE A 299 26.09 -0.79 39.58
C PHE A 299 25.58 -0.93 41.02
N THR A 300 26.15 -0.17 41.97
CA THR A 300 25.83 -0.27 43.41
C THR A 300 24.90 0.83 43.92
N GLY A 301 24.54 1.79 43.06
CA GLY A 301 23.74 2.97 43.36
C GLY A 301 24.23 4.14 42.51
N THR A 302 24.21 5.34 43.08
CA THR A 302 24.69 6.54 42.41
C THR A 302 26.20 6.46 42.18
N GLY A 303 26.63 6.64 40.93
CA GLY A 303 28.03 6.50 40.55
C GLY A 303 28.22 6.48 39.04
N ALA A 304 29.29 5.82 38.59
CA ALA A 304 29.54 5.60 37.18
C ALA A 304 30.05 4.18 36.96
N VAL A 305 29.66 3.60 35.82
CA VAL A 305 30.21 2.36 35.29
C VAL A 305 31.03 2.66 34.04
N GLU A 306 32.12 1.94 33.88
CA GLU A 306 32.99 2.06 32.71
C GLU A 306 32.63 0.95 31.71
N TYR A 307 32.37 1.35 30.48
CA TYR A 307 32.15 0.44 29.36
C TYR A 307 33.21 0.68 28.28
N SER A 308 33.96 -0.36 27.93
CA SER A 308 34.88 -0.32 26.79
C SER A 308 34.09 -0.52 25.50
N LEU A 309 33.89 0.55 24.74
CA LEU A 309 33.33 0.47 23.40
C LEU A 309 34.37 -0.23 22.49
N PRO A 310 33.99 -1.32 21.81
CA PRO A 310 34.92 -2.04 20.95
C PRO A 310 35.40 -1.16 19.79
N LYS A 311 36.51 -1.58 19.16
CA LYS A 311 36.99 -0.94 17.93
C LYS A 311 35.97 -1.18 16.81
N LEU A 312 35.31 -0.11 16.36
CA LEU A 312 34.25 -0.16 15.35
C LEU A 312 34.72 0.43 14.02
N PRO A 313 34.22 -0.04 12.86
CA PRO A 313 34.41 0.68 11.61
C PRO A 313 33.76 2.07 11.66
N GLY A 314 34.19 2.97 10.77
CA GLY A 314 33.59 4.29 10.61
C GLY A 314 32.15 4.18 10.10
N GLY A 315 31.23 4.85 10.78
CA GLY A 315 29.79 4.71 10.53
C GLY A 315 28.93 5.31 11.64
N GLN A 316 27.61 5.16 11.51
CA GLN A 316 26.63 5.54 12.53
C GLN A 316 26.24 4.32 13.37
N TYR A 317 26.12 4.51 14.68
CA TYR A 317 25.77 3.47 15.64
C TYR A 317 24.79 3.99 16.69
N TYR A 318 24.21 3.05 17.43
CA TYR A 318 23.35 3.30 18.58
C TYR A 318 23.82 2.45 19.76
N LEU A 319 23.96 3.07 20.94
CA LEU A 319 24.17 2.37 22.20
C LEU A 319 22.89 2.44 23.03
N ASP A 320 22.21 1.30 23.15
CA ASP A 320 21.05 1.15 24.02
C ASP A 320 21.53 0.90 25.45
N LEU A 321 20.87 1.55 26.40
CA LEU A 321 21.15 1.43 27.82
C LEU A 321 19.85 1.08 28.53
N MET A 322 19.83 -0.04 29.26
CA MET A 322 18.70 -0.46 30.10
C MET A 322 19.18 -0.74 31.52
N ALA A 323 18.80 0.11 32.48
CA ALA A 323 19.10 -0.11 33.88
C ALA A 323 18.03 -1.02 34.51
N ARG A 324 18.42 -2.21 34.93
CA ARG A 324 17.59 -3.18 35.65
C ARG A 324 17.85 -3.17 37.14
N GLN A 325 16.79 -3.27 37.92
CA GLN A 325 16.84 -3.50 39.37
C GLN A 325 16.01 -4.74 39.69
N GLY A 326 16.66 -5.89 39.87
CA GLY A 326 15.97 -7.18 39.93
C GLY A 326 15.46 -7.59 38.55
N ASP A 327 14.15 -7.85 38.43
CA ASP A 327 13.49 -8.26 37.19
C ASP A 327 12.80 -7.12 36.45
N VAL A 328 12.86 -5.89 36.96
CA VAL A 328 12.27 -4.70 36.31
C VAL A 328 13.33 -3.85 35.62
N THR A 329 12.96 -3.24 34.49
CA THR A 329 13.75 -2.21 33.82
C THR A 329 13.38 -0.84 34.40
N ALA A 330 14.23 -0.31 35.27
CA ALA A 330 14.01 0.96 35.97
C ALA A 330 14.12 2.20 35.06
N ASN A 331 14.99 2.15 34.05
CA ASN A 331 15.09 3.16 33.01
C ASN A 331 15.72 2.57 31.75
N PHE A 332 15.40 3.14 30.60
CA PHE A 332 16.00 2.77 29.34
C PHE A 332 16.07 3.94 28.36
N GLY A 333 16.96 3.84 27.39
CA GLY A 333 17.10 4.80 26.30
C GLY A 333 18.21 4.39 25.34
N PHE A 334 18.47 5.22 24.35
CA PHE A 334 19.54 4.99 23.39
C PHE A 334 20.34 6.27 23.16
N TYR A 335 21.62 6.10 22.84
CA TYR A 335 22.51 7.16 22.45
C TYR A 335 23.00 6.93 21.01
N PRO A 336 22.66 7.80 20.05
CA PRO A 336 23.28 7.78 18.74
C PRO A 336 24.72 8.30 18.83
N PHE A 337 25.63 7.75 18.04
CA PHE A 337 26.98 8.31 17.86
C PHE A 337 27.58 7.89 16.52
N ARG A 338 28.63 8.58 16.09
CA ARG A 338 29.39 8.28 14.88
C ARG A 338 30.80 7.85 15.25
N VAL A 339 31.39 6.99 14.42
CA VAL A 339 32.80 6.63 14.50
C VAL A 339 33.52 7.18 13.28
N ASP A 340 34.64 7.86 13.52
CA ASP A 340 35.60 8.29 12.51
C ASP A 340 36.78 7.32 12.47
N ALA A 341 36.92 6.64 11.33
CA ALA A 341 38.02 5.72 11.06
C ALA A 341 39.20 6.39 10.33
N GLY A 342 39.16 7.71 10.15
CA GLY A 342 40.10 8.49 9.33
C GLY A 342 39.85 8.35 7.82
N VAL A 343 39.04 7.38 7.40
CA VAL A 343 38.63 7.18 6.00
C VAL A 343 37.12 7.02 5.92
N THR A 344 36.49 7.74 5.00
CA THR A 344 35.07 7.61 4.66
C THR A 344 34.94 7.04 3.26
N ALA A 345 33.83 6.35 3.00
CA ALA A 345 33.51 5.74 1.73
C ALA A 345 32.19 6.31 1.18
N GLU A 346 32.13 6.48 -0.13
CA GLU A 346 30.95 6.88 -0.89
C GLU A 346 30.90 6.03 -2.16
N LEU A 347 29.69 5.68 -2.61
CA LEU A 347 29.49 5.04 -3.92
C LEU A 347 28.93 6.08 -4.90
N THR A 348 29.68 6.34 -5.96
CA THR A 348 29.31 7.25 -7.05
C THR A 348 29.19 6.47 -8.37
N ASN A 349 28.70 7.11 -9.44
CA ASN A 349 28.50 6.47 -10.75
C ASN A 349 27.70 5.16 -10.64
N VAL A 350 26.64 5.17 -9.81
CA VAL A 350 25.75 4.04 -9.58
C VAL A 350 24.60 4.12 -10.56
N ASP A 351 24.44 3.09 -11.39
CA ASP A 351 23.21 2.91 -12.15
C ASP A 351 22.08 2.53 -11.18
N ASP A 352 21.00 3.31 -11.16
CA ASP A 352 19.91 3.03 -10.20
C ASP A 352 19.10 1.79 -10.59
N ALA A 353 19.03 1.45 -11.86
CA ALA A 353 18.38 0.25 -12.38
C ALA A 353 19.34 -0.52 -13.30
N VAL A 354 19.26 -1.84 -13.30
CA VAL A 354 20.07 -2.69 -14.17
C VAL A 354 19.16 -3.57 -15.03
N GLU A 355 19.48 -3.61 -16.33
CA GLU A 355 18.80 -4.47 -17.29
C GLU A 355 19.30 -5.92 -17.17
N ASP A 356 18.51 -6.89 -17.62
CA ASP A 356 18.72 -8.35 -17.51
C ASP A 356 20.15 -8.84 -17.23
N PHE A 357 20.49 -8.95 -15.93
CA PHE A 357 21.78 -9.48 -15.44
C PHE A 357 23.02 -8.74 -16.00
N ASP A 358 22.86 -7.52 -16.51
CA ASP A 358 23.99 -6.69 -16.92
C ASP A 358 24.92 -6.43 -15.73
N PRO A 359 26.23 -6.21 -15.97
CA PRO A 359 27.17 -5.93 -14.89
C PRO A 359 26.74 -4.72 -14.07
N LEU A 360 26.68 -4.86 -12.74
CA LEU A 360 26.45 -3.72 -11.86
C LEU A 360 27.72 -2.87 -11.83
N ARG A 361 27.57 -1.55 -12.00
CA ARG A 361 28.68 -0.61 -11.99
C ARG A 361 28.50 0.42 -10.89
N ALA A 362 29.57 0.60 -10.12
CA ALA A 362 29.71 1.66 -9.13
C ALA A 362 31.18 2.08 -9.06
N THR A 363 31.44 3.27 -8.54
CA THR A 363 32.77 3.73 -8.18
C THR A 363 32.83 3.94 -6.69
N LEU A 364 33.69 3.18 -6.01
CA LEU A 364 34.01 3.43 -4.60
C LEU A 364 34.96 4.61 -4.52
N LYS A 365 34.50 5.69 -3.89
CA LYS A 365 35.29 6.88 -3.59
C LYS A 365 35.61 6.92 -2.11
N LEU A 366 36.89 7.05 -1.79
CA LEU A 366 37.41 7.16 -0.43
C LEU A 366 37.85 8.61 -0.16
N SER A 367 37.75 9.07 1.09
CA SER A 367 38.29 10.40 1.45
C SER A 367 39.81 10.48 1.32
N GLN A 368 40.50 9.34 1.37
CA GLN A 368 41.94 9.20 1.17
C GLN A 368 42.29 7.77 0.71
N PRO A 369 43.40 7.56 -0.01
CA PRO A 369 43.82 6.23 -0.43
C PRO A 369 44.07 5.27 0.74
N VAL A 370 43.77 3.98 0.55
CA VAL A 370 44.06 2.90 1.52
C VAL A 370 44.97 1.87 0.86
N PRO A 371 46.30 2.07 0.89
CA PRO A 371 47.25 1.17 0.22
C PRO A 371 47.15 -0.27 0.73
N GLY A 372 47.07 -1.23 -0.19
CA GLY A 372 46.94 -2.65 0.13
C GLY A 372 45.59 -3.05 0.73
N GLY A 373 44.60 -2.14 0.73
CA GLY A 373 43.25 -2.44 1.17
C GLY A 373 42.43 -3.17 0.12
N VAL A 374 41.29 -3.71 0.55
CA VAL A 374 40.35 -4.50 -0.25
C VAL A 374 38.94 -3.93 -0.05
N ALA A 375 38.19 -3.79 -1.14
CA ALA A 375 36.75 -3.57 -1.11
C ALA A 375 36.04 -4.93 -1.09
N ARG A 376 35.44 -5.30 0.05
CA ARG A 376 34.53 -6.45 0.13
C ARG A 376 33.14 -6.01 -0.28
N VAL A 377 32.73 -6.49 -1.45
CA VAL A 377 31.45 -6.16 -2.09
C VAL A 377 30.45 -7.25 -1.80
N SER A 378 29.28 -6.89 -1.27
CA SER A 378 28.16 -7.79 -1.00
C SER A 378 26.88 -7.29 -1.69
N LEU A 379 26.11 -8.21 -2.28
CA LEU A 379 24.72 -7.92 -2.70
C LEU A 379 23.76 -8.59 -1.74
N ILE A 380 22.84 -7.78 -1.23
CA ILE A 380 21.92 -8.10 -0.14
C ILE A 380 20.51 -7.86 -0.66
N ASP A 381 19.64 -8.86 -0.66
CA ASP A 381 18.29 -8.68 -1.19
C ASP A 381 17.40 -7.81 -0.28
N SER A 382 16.41 -7.16 -0.89
CA SER A 382 15.40 -6.37 -0.19
C SER A 382 14.01 -6.99 -0.39
N PRO A 383 13.17 -7.10 0.65
CA PRO A 383 13.39 -6.62 2.03
C PRO A 383 14.07 -7.65 2.96
N TYR A 384 14.42 -8.84 2.47
CA TYR A 384 14.77 -9.99 3.32
C TYR A 384 16.20 -9.98 3.91
N GLU A 385 17.06 -9.07 3.45
CA GLU A 385 18.43 -8.88 3.92
C GLU A 385 19.35 -10.12 3.82
N ARG A 386 19.07 -11.03 2.88
CA ARG A 386 19.88 -12.21 2.60
C ARG A 386 21.05 -11.84 1.69
N VAL A 387 22.23 -12.34 2.03
CA VAL A 387 23.44 -12.14 1.21
C VAL A 387 23.50 -13.20 0.11
N TRP A 388 23.55 -12.76 -1.14
CA TRP A 388 23.53 -13.63 -2.33
C TRP A 388 24.83 -13.57 -3.14
N TYR A 389 25.63 -12.52 -2.94
CA TYR A 389 26.91 -12.34 -3.59
C TYR A 389 27.89 -11.74 -2.59
N VAL A 390 29.11 -12.27 -2.55
CA VAL A 390 30.25 -11.66 -1.83
C VAL A 390 31.50 -11.85 -2.66
N ARG A 391 32.21 -10.76 -2.97
CA ARG A 391 33.56 -10.81 -3.54
C ARG A 391 34.44 -9.66 -3.06
N ASP A 392 35.73 -9.95 -3.02
CA ASP A 392 36.77 -9.00 -2.65
C ASP A 392 37.42 -8.42 -3.91
N PHE A 393 37.55 -7.10 -3.98
CA PHE A 393 38.21 -6.37 -5.05
C PHE A 393 39.40 -5.60 -4.48
N PRO A 394 40.58 -5.62 -5.14
CA PRO A 394 41.70 -4.81 -4.69
C PRO A 394 41.37 -3.32 -4.83
N LEU A 395 41.70 -2.52 -3.81
CA LEU A 395 41.57 -1.06 -3.92
C LEU A 395 42.62 -0.50 -4.88
N ALA A 396 42.23 0.50 -5.66
CA ALA A 396 43.15 1.23 -6.52
C ALA A 396 44.21 1.99 -5.69
N ALA A 397 45.32 2.36 -6.34
CA ALA A 397 46.36 3.18 -5.69
C ALA A 397 45.86 4.59 -5.34
N GLY A 398 44.84 5.08 -6.04
CA GLY A 398 44.19 6.37 -5.78
C GLY A 398 43.02 6.25 -4.80
N ALA A 399 42.27 7.34 -4.65
CA ALA A 399 41.09 7.38 -3.78
C ALA A 399 39.81 6.81 -4.44
N GLU A 400 39.85 6.50 -5.74
CA GLU A 400 38.69 6.00 -6.48
C GLU A 400 38.99 4.60 -7.04
N THR A 401 38.10 3.65 -6.78
CA THR A 401 38.18 2.27 -7.26
C THR A 401 36.90 1.96 -8.05
N PRO A 402 36.98 1.76 -9.38
CA PRO A 402 35.83 1.30 -10.15
C PRO A 402 35.52 -0.15 -9.80
N LEU A 403 34.23 -0.44 -9.58
CA LEU A 403 33.71 -1.76 -9.27
C LEU A 403 32.79 -2.18 -10.42
N GLU A 404 33.06 -3.37 -10.94
CA GLU A 404 32.19 -4.02 -11.92
C GLU A 404 31.82 -5.41 -11.40
N ILE A 405 30.56 -5.57 -10.97
CA ILE A 405 30.05 -6.80 -10.39
C ILE A 405 29.41 -7.63 -11.50
N ARG A 406 29.96 -8.81 -11.75
CA ARG A 406 29.50 -9.79 -12.73
C ARG A 406 29.14 -11.11 -12.05
N ASP A 407 28.42 -11.95 -12.79
CA ASP A 407 28.05 -13.31 -12.38
C ASP A 407 27.31 -13.33 -11.04
N TYR A 408 26.40 -12.38 -10.85
CA TYR A 408 25.52 -12.31 -9.68
C TYR A 408 24.15 -12.89 -9.99
N PHE A 409 23.42 -13.26 -8.94
CA PHE A 409 22.02 -13.66 -9.01
C PHE A 409 21.27 -12.94 -7.89
N MET A 410 20.19 -12.22 -8.23
CA MET A 410 19.27 -11.65 -7.25
C MET A 410 17.89 -12.31 -7.41
N PRO A 411 17.23 -12.78 -6.34
CA PRO A 411 15.87 -13.31 -6.45
C PRO A 411 14.78 -12.25 -6.30
N THR A 412 15.14 -10.99 -6.01
CA THR A 412 14.22 -9.90 -5.72
C THR A 412 14.31 -8.77 -6.73
N LEU A 413 13.31 -7.87 -6.72
CA LEU A 413 13.25 -6.69 -7.58
C LEU A 413 14.18 -5.55 -7.14
N ALA A 414 14.75 -5.62 -5.95
CA ALA A 414 15.72 -4.65 -5.45
C ALA A 414 16.77 -5.32 -4.54
N ALA A 415 17.95 -4.73 -4.48
CA ALA A 415 19.03 -5.15 -3.59
C ALA A 415 19.86 -3.97 -3.11
N PHE A 416 20.51 -4.14 -1.96
CA PHE A 416 21.53 -3.25 -1.45
C PHE A 416 22.92 -3.76 -1.85
N LEU A 417 23.68 -2.92 -2.54
CA LEU A 417 25.12 -3.12 -2.74
C LEU A 417 25.83 -2.52 -1.53
N ARG A 418 26.48 -3.36 -0.71
CA ARG A 418 27.33 -2.93 0.40
C ARG A 418 28.79 -3.15 0.05
N VAL A 419 29.61 -2.12 0.24
CA VAL A 419 31.05 -2.16 0.01
C VAL A 419 31.78 -1.83 1.30
N GLU A 420 32.38 -2.85 1.92
CA GLU A 420 33.21 -2.71 3.11
C GLU A 420 34.67 -2.45 2.70
N VAL A 421 35.27 -1.38 3.22
CA VAL A 421 36.67 -1.05 2.99
C VAL A 421 37.51 -1.72 4.06
N ARG A 422 38.35 -2.67 3.69
CA ARG A 422 39.15 -3.49 4.61
C ARG A 422 40.64 -3.27 4.43
N GLN A 423 41.38 -3.35 5.54
CA GLN A 423 42.84 -3.38 5.55
C GLN A 423 43.30 -4.52 6.47
N GLY A 424 43.89 -5.56 5.87
CA GLY A 424 44.10 -6.83 6.57
C GLY A 424 42.75 -7.48 6.95
N GLU A 425 42.61 -7.90 8.20
CA GLU A 425 41.35 -8.47 8.70
C GLU A 425 40.33 -7.42 9.13
N GLU A 426 40.74 -6.17 9.30
CA GLU A 426 39.90 -5.11 9.84
C GLU A 426 39.05 -4.41 8.77
N THR A 427 37.79 -4.14 9.10
CA THR A 427 36.95 -3.21 8.34
C THR A 427 37.16 -1.79 8.87
N LEU A 428 37.49 -0.87 7.97
CA LEU A 428 37.73 0.54 8.26
C LEU A 428 36.43 1.34 8.22
N CYS A 429 35.63 1.21 7.17
CA CYS A 429 34.33 1.85 6.97
C CYS A 429 33.56 1.09 5.89
N TRP A 430 32.34 1.51 5.59
CA TRP A 430 31.57 0.98 4.47
C TRP A 430 30.74 2.08 3.79
N ALA A 431 30.27 1.77 2.59
CA ALA A 431 29.23 2.51 1.90
C ALA A 431 28.22 1.53 1.30
N ASP A 432 26.98 1.99 1.14
CA ASP A 432 25.91 1.20 0.54
C ASP A 432 25.06 2.05 -0.42
N THR A 433 24.50 1.39 -1.42
CA THR A 433 23.56 1.97 -2.37
C THR A 433 22.51 0.93 -2.77
N THR A 434 21.43 1.37 -3.42
CA THR A 434 20.33 0.51 -3.87
C THR A 434 20.41 0.30 -5.38
N TYR A 435 20.22 -0.95 -5.81
CA TYR A 435 19.96 -1.30 -7.20
C TYR A 435 18.54 -1.86 -7.36
N PHE A 436 17.95 -1.59 -8.52
CA PHE A 436 16.65 -2.10 -8.92
C PHE A 436 16.77 -3.01 -10.14
N PHE A 437 15.97 -4.08 -10.17
CA PHE A 437 15.93 -5.10 -11.22
C PHE A 437 14.56 -5.12 -11.91
N PRO A 438 14.23 -4.09 -12.70
CA PRO A 438 12.90 -3.92 -13.30
C PRO A 438 12.47 -5.09 -14.18
N TYR A 439 13.37 -5.62 -15.02
CA TYR A 439 13.02 -6.66 -15.98
C TYR A 439 12.81 -8.04 -15.34
N TYR A 440 13.26 -8.26 -14.10
CA TYR A 440 12.93 -9.49 -13.37
C TYR A 440 11.42 -9.63 -13.14
N SER A 441 10.68 -8.53 -13.10
CA SER A 441 9.21 -8.55 -13.07
C SER A 441 8.59 -9.21 -14.32
N GLN A 442 9.30 -9.23 -15.45
CA GLN A 442 8.86 -9.83 -16.71
C GLN A 442 9.27 -11.31 -16.84
N HIS A 443 10.40 -11.70 -16.23
CA HIS A 443 11.06 -12.99 -16.47
C HIS A 443 10.80 -14.08 -15.42
N LEU A 444 10.32 -13.73 -14.23
CA LEU A 444 9.97 -14.73 -13.22
C LEU A 444 8.55 -15.25 -13.47
N SER A 445 8.43 -16.33 -14.23
CA SER A 445 7.16 -17.07 -14.30
C SER A 445 7.08 -18.00 -13.11
N THR A 446 6.13 -17.73 -12.22
CA THR A 446 5.52 -18.76 -11.42
C THR A 446 3.99 -18.48 -11.29
N PHE A 447 3.40 -18.17 -10.14
CA PHE A 447 1.98 -17.81 -10.05
C PHE A 447 1.94 -16.55 -9.20
N THR A 448 1.71 -15.39 -9.82
CA THR A 448 1.74 -14.11 -9.10
C THR A 448 0.52 -14.04 -8.17
N GLN A 449 0.69 -13.36 -7.04
CA GLN A 449 -0.41 -12.97 -6.17
C GLN A 449 -0.38 -11.46 -5.97
N GLY A 450 -1.41 -10.80 -6.50
CA GLY A 450 -1.66 -9.39 -6.25
C GLY A 450 -2.53 -9.17 -5.01
N ALA A 451 -2.39 -8.00 -4.39
CA ALA A 451 -3.43 -7.46 -3.52
C ALA A 451 -3.72 -6.00 -3.88
N TRP A 452 -4.99 -5.62 -3.77
CA TRP A 452 -5.45 -4.25 -4.01
C TRP A 452 -5.22 -3.33 -2.82
N GLU A 453 -4.77 -2.13 -3.15
CA GLU A 453 -4.59 -1.04 -2.21
C GLU A 453 -5.25 0.24 -2.70
N PHE A 454 -6.35 0.62 -2.03
CA PHE A 454 -7.13 1.80 -2.40
C PHE A 454 -6.68 3.11 -1.72
N ASN A 455 -5.72 3.08 -0.79
CA ASN A 455 -5.43 4.23 0.07
C ASN A 455 -3.95 4.42 0.38
N PRO A 456 -3.44 5.68 0.41
CA PRO A 456 -2.04 5.95 0.70
C PRO A 456 -1.51 5.45 2.05
N GLY A 457 -2.37 5.39 3.07
CA GLY A 457 -2.01 4.81 4.38
C GLY A 457 -1.95 3.28 4.39
N ALA A 458 -2.51 2.62 3.38
CA ALA A 458 -2.39 1.18 3.20
C ALA A 458 -1.03 0.77 2.63
N GLN A 459 -0.21 1.69 2.15
CA GLN A 459 1.14 1.38 1.65
C GLN A 459 2.06 0.89 2.77
N ASP A 460 1.84 1.39 3.98
CA ASP A 460 2.47 0.88 5.20
C ASP A 460 2.06 -0.57 5.50
N LEU A 461 0.95 -1.06 4.92
CA LEU A 461 0.41 -2.39 5.15
C LEU A 461 1.14 -3.45 4.34
N LEU A 462 1.17 -3.38 3.01
CA LEU A 462 1.92 -4.38 2.21
C LEU A 462 3.41 -4.36 2.55
N ARG A 463 3.95 -3.22 3.02
CA ARG A 463 5.25 -3.15 3.71
C ARG A 463 5.33 -4.14 4.88
N ASN A 464 4.44 -3.99 5.84
CA ASN A 464 4.38 -4.87 7.02
C ASN A 464 4.12 -6.33 6.63
N LEU A 465 3.40 -6.59 5.53
CA LEU A 465 3.17 -7.94 5.02
C LEU A 465 4.42 -8.57 4.41
N ALA A 466 5.18 -7.81 3.61
CA ALA A 466 6.41 -8.28 2.97
C ALA A 466 7.56 -8.44 3.98
N GLU A 467 7.60 -7.61 5.02
CA GLU A 467 8.69 -7.58 6.01
C GLU A 467 8.46 -8.49 7.22
N TYR A 468 7.20 -8.76 7.62
CA TYR A 468 6.90 -9.47 8.86
C TYR A 468 6.46 -10.93 8.71
N ASP A 469 5.88 -11.32 7.57
CA ASP A 469 5.27 -12.67 7.48
C ASP A 469 5.17 -13.27 6.08
N ASP A 470 5.55 -12.54 5.03
CA ASP A 470 5.35 -12.93 3.63
C ASP A 470 3.97 -13.59 3.43
N LEU A 471 2.89 -12.80 3.39
CA LEU A 471 1.53 -13.32 3.15
C LEU A 471 1.34 -14.00 1.78
N GLY A 472 2.42 -14.22 1.02
CA GLY A 472 2.40 -14.78 -0.32
C GLY A 472 2.19 -13.74 -1.41
N SER A 473 1.85 -12.49 -1.07
CA SER A 473 1.66 -11.41 -2.05
C SER A 473 2.99 -10.94 -2.60
N ASP A 474 3.18 -11.06 -3.92
CA ASP A 474 4.34 -10.56 -4.66
C ASP A 474 3.94 -9.52 -5.71
N GLY A 475 2.67 -9.09 -5.70
CA GLY A 475 2.12 -8.02 -6.51
C GLY A 475 1.21 -7.06 -5.73
N THR A 476 1.11 -5.82 -6.21
CA THR A 476 0.17 -4.80 -5.72
C THR A 476 -0.60 -4.16 -6.87
N PHE A 477 -1.91 -4.03 -6.66
CA PHE A 477 -2.81 -3.24 -7.49
C PHE A 477 -2.98 -1.89 -6.84
N ASN A 478 -2.44 -0.85 -7.46
CA ASN A 478 -2.54 0.50 -6.91
C ASN A 478 -2.77 1.54 -8.01
N ARG A 479 -3.35 2.67 -7.60
CA ARG A 479 -3.35 3.85 -8.44
C ARG A 479 -1.97 4.51 -8.32
N ILE A 480 -1.34 4.77 -9.45
CA ILE A 480 -0.05 5.45 -9.48
C ILE A 480 -0.30 6.88 -9.97
N ASP A 481 -0.91 7.72 -9.13
CA ASP A 481 -1.17 9.14 -9.37
C ASP A 481 -0.27 10.04 -8.50
N GLY A 482 0.59 10.85 -9.14
CA GLY A 482 1.38 11.87 -8.47
C GLY A 482 2.43 11.33 -7.48
N ASP A 483 3.27 12.21 -6.94
CA ASP A 483 4.41 11.87 -6.09
C ASP A 483 4.01 11.18 -4.77
N ARG A 484 3.74 9.86 -4.81
CA ARG A 484 4.13 8.80 -3.84
C ARG A 484 3.10 7.66 -3.82
N PRO A 485 3.56 6.41 -3.63
CA PRO A 485 4.94 5.95 -3.55
C PRO A 485 5.43 5.63 -4.95
N SER A 486 6.70 5.93 -5.22
CA SER A 486 7.30 5.67 -6.52
C SER A 486 7.38 4.17 -6.80
N VAL A 487 7.49 3.77 -8.07
CA VAL A 487 7.65 2.35 -8.46
C VAL A 487 8.79 1.68 -7.68
N GLN A 488 9.90 2.39 -7.50
CA GLN A 488 11.04 2.00 -6.68
C GLN A 488 10.68 1.57 -5.25
N HIS A 489 9.73 2.24 -4.58
CA HIS A 489 9.36 1.91 -3.20
C HIS A 489 8.80 0.50 -3.08
N TRP A 490 7.92 0.12 -4.01
CA TRP A 490 7.33 -1.21 -4.04
C TRP A 490 8.35 -2.28 -4.42
N MET A 491 9.28 -1.97 -5.32
CA MET A 491 10.36 -2.89 -5.67
C MET A 491 11.27 -3.21 -4.47
N LEU A 492 11.50 -2.25 -3.56
CA LEU A 492 12.22 -2.50 -2.30
C LEU A 492 11.52 -3.48 -1.38
N LEU A 493 10.19 -3.56 -1.45
CA LEU A 493 9.37 -4.54 -0.74
C LEU A 493 9.20 -5.84 -1.53
N ASN A 494 9.96 -6.00 -2.61
CA ASN A 494 9.84 -7.09 -3.57
C ASN A 494 8.41 -7.25 -4.15
N GLN A 495 7.66 -6.15 -4.26
CA GLN A 495 6.31 -6.12 -4.80
C GLN A 495 6.33 -5.67 -6.27
N ARG A 496 5.77 -6.51 -7.15
CA ARG A 496 5.48 -6.14 -8.54
C ARG A 496 4.28 -5.19 -8.57
N ILE A 497 4.35 -4.13 -9.35
CA ILE A 497 3.29 -3.12 -9.35
C ILE A 497 2.44 -3.25 -10.60
N SER A 498 1.15 -3.05 -10.42
CA SER A 498 0.17 -2.90 -11.48
C SER A 498 -0.59 -1.58 -11.34
N SER A 499 -0.92 -0.99 -12.48
CA SER A 499 -1.54 0.35 -12.55
C SER A 499 -3.04 0.27 -12.84
N ILE A 500 -3.87 0.89 -12.00
CA ILE A 500 -5.33 1.09 -12.22
C ILE A 500 -5.63 2.56 -12.58
N THR A 501 -4.88 3.14 -13.51
CA THR A 501 -4.94 4.61 -13.74
C THR A 501 -5.86 5.02 -14.89
N LEU A 502 -6.26 4.08 -15.74
CA LEU A 502 -6.88 4.35 -17.03
C LEU A 502 -8.30 3.82 -16.99
N THR A 503 -9.29 4.55 -17.51
CA THR A 503 -10.70 4.13 -17.46
C THR A 503 -11.26 3.96 -18.87
N LEU A 504 -11.60 2.73 -19.20
CA LEU A 504 -12.40 2.38 -20.37
C LEU A 504 -13.88 2.56 -20.07
N GLY A 505 -14.61 3.05 -21.07
CA GLY A 505 -16.05 3.20 -21.01
C GLY A 505 -16.52 4.38 -20.15
N PRO A 506 -17.19 5.39 -20.73
CA PRO A 506 -17.93 6.36 -19.93
C PRO A 506 -19.17 5.69 -19.30
N ARG A 507 -19.31 5.85 -17.98
CA ARG A 507 -20.43 5.30 -17.18
C ARG A 507 -21.56 6.32 -16.93
N GLU A 508 -21.21 7.60 -16.93
CA GLU A 508 -22.17 8.69 -16.72
C GLU A 508 -22.69 9.20 -18.07
N VAL A 509 -23.97 9.54 -18.11
CA VAL A 509 -24.62 10.14 -19.28
C VAL A 509 -25.16 11.50 -18.87
N GLY A 510 -24.77 12.52 -19.62
CA GLY A 510 -25.20 13.89 -19.45
C GLY A 510 -26.63 14.13 -19.93
N LYS A 511 -27.09 15.37 -19.78
CA LYS A 511 -28.50 15.71 -20.06
C LYS A 511 -28.83 15.66 -21.55
N GLU A 512 -27.85 15.86 -22.40
CA GLU A 512 -27.97 15.85 -23.87
C GLU A 512 -27.68 14.46 -24.45
N GLY A 513 -27.52 13.43 -23.60
CA GLY A 513 -27.14 12.08 -24.04
C GLY A 513 -25.67 11.97 -24.41
N GLU A 514 -24.86 12.94 -24.01
CA GLU A 514 -23.41 12.93 -24.13
C GLU A 514 -22.77 12.09 -23.02
N TRP A 515 -21.56 11.60 -23.25
CA TRP A 515 -20.72 11.05 -22.19
C TRP A 515 -19.78 12.16 -21.71
N PRO A 516 -19.92 12.67 -20.47
CA PRO A 516 -19.07 13.75 -19.99
C PRO A 516 -17.59 13.34 -19.97
N PHE A 517 -16.72 14.24 -20.42
CA PHE A 517 -15.28 14.07 -20.28
C PHE A 517 -14.78 14.88 -19.09
N THR A 518 -14.09 14.22 -18.15
CA THR A 518 -13.39 14.89 -17.06
C THR A 518 -12.03 14.25 -16.87
N ALA A 519 -10.97 15.06 -16.91
CA ALA A 519 -9.63 14.62 -16.53
C ALA A 519 -9.33 15.00 -15.07
N GLY A 520 -8.66 14.10 -14.36
CA GLY A 520 -8.22 14.37 -13.01
C GLY A 520 -7.20 15.50 -12.96
N GLN A 521 -7.37 16.46 -12.03
CA GLN A 521 -6.45 17.59 -11.88
C GLN A 521 -5.00 17.17 -11.60
N TRP A 522 -4.80 15.98 -11.04
CA TRP A 522 -3.48 15.39 -10.81
C TRP A 522 -2.67 15.18 -12.09
N LEU A 523 -3.31 15.10 -13.26
CA LEU A 523 -2.63 14.98 -14.56
C LEU A 523 -1.98 16.28 -15.02
N LYS A 524 -2.46 17.44 -14.54
CA LYS A 524 -1.99 18.76 -14.98
C LYS A 524 -0.46 18.89 -14.81
N PRO A 525 0.09 18.39 -13.68
CA PRO A 525 1.47 17.95 -13.49
C PRO A 525 2.32 17.69 -14.73
N HIS A 526 1.73 16.85 -15.57
CA HIS A 526 2.40 15.99 -16.52
C HIS A 526 1.96 16.31 -17.94
N MET A 527 1.37 17.49 -18.14
CA MET A 527 0.88 17.97 -19.43
C MET A 527 1.52 19.32 -19.76
N THR A 528 1.73 19.58 -21.03
CA THR A 528 2.00 20.94 -21.52
C THR A 528 0.77 21.82 -21.32
N GLU A 529 0.94 23.14 -21.33
CA GLU A 529 -0.20 24.08 -21.23
C GLU A 529 -1.25 23.84 -22.33
N GLN A 530 -0.81 23.53 -23.56
CA GLN A 530 -1.71 23.25 -24.68
C GLN A 530 -2.46 21.93 -24.51
N GLU A 531 -1.78 20.88 -24.04
CA GLU A 531 -2.41 19.60 -23.70
C GLU A 531 -3.47 19.80 -22.61
N TRP A 532 -3.14 20.53 -21.55
CA TRP A 532 -4.07 20.81 -20.46
C TRP A 532 -5.25 21.68 -20.90
N GLU A 533 -5.04 22.69 -21.75
CA GLU A 533 -6.13 23.52 -22.28
C GLU A 533 -7.12 22.68 -23.08
N LEU A 534 -6.66 21.81 -23.98
CA LEU A 534 -7.53 20.91 -24.74
C LEU A 534 -8.31 19.97 -23.81
N VAL A 535 -7.61 19.35 -22.86
CA VAL A 535 -8.19 18.39 -21.91
C VAL A 535 -9.22 19.05 -20.99
N SER A 536 -8.92 20.24 -20.45
CA SER A 536 -9.78 20.94 -19.49
C SER A 536 -10.93 21.71 -20.14
N SER A 537 -10.82 22.07 -21.43
CA SER A 537 -11.90 22.70 -22.19
C SER A 537 -12.88 21.70 -22.80
N THR A 538 -12.48 20.44 -22.98
CA THR A 538 -13.36 19.39 -23.51
C THR A 538 -14.43 18.99 -22.50
N LYS A 539 -15.68 18.96 -22.95
CA LYS A 539 -16.85 18.62 -22.09
C LYS A 539 -17.45 17.24 -22.35
N SER A 540 -17.26 16.69 -23.55
CA SER A 540 -17.86 15.42 -23.98
C SER A 540 -16.81 14.48 -24.59
N TYR A 541 -16.88 13.22 -24.21
CA TYR A 541 -16.11 12.10 -24.76
C TYR A 541 -17.06 11.23 -25.59
N SER A 542 -17.26 11.58 -26.86
CA SER A 542 -18.18 10.86 -27.73
C SER A 542 -17.52 10.48 -29.06
N PRO A 543 -18.05 9.48 -29.80
CA PRO A 543 -17.56 9.14 -31.13
C PRO A 543 -17.66 10.34 -32.08
N GLY A 544 -18.63 11.23 -31.91
CA GLY A 544 -18.70 12.46 -32.67
C GLY A 544 -17.57 13.46 -32.42
N ASN A 545 -16.86 13.38 -31.28
CA ASN A 545 -15.80 14.33 -30.93
C ASN A 545 -14.52 14.06 -31.76
N PRO A 546 -14.05 15.02 -32.59
CA PRO A 546 -12.86 14.83 -33.42
C PRO A 546 -11.56 14.72 -32.62
N ASP A 547 -11.53 15.22 -31.37
CA ASP A 547 -10.35 15.17 -30.51
C ASP A 547 -10.30 13.91 -29.62
N ARG A 548 -11.27 12.99 -29.69
CA ARG A 548 -11.38 11.84 -28.76
C ARG A 548 -10.08 11.02 -28.64
N THR A 549 -9.50 10.63 -29.76
CA THR A 549 -8.25 9.84 -29.82
C THR A 549 -7.07 10.62 -29.25
N ARG A 550 -7.03 11.94 -29.51
CA ARG A 550 -5.99 12.83 -28.99
C ARG A 550 -6.11 12.99 -27.48
N LEU A 551 -7.33 13.10 -26.95
CA LEU A 551 -7.61 13.18 -25.52
C LEU A 551 -7.18 11.91 -24.79
N ASP A 552 -7.52 10.72 -25.31
CA ASP A 552 -7.07 9.45 -24.72
C ASP A 552 -5.54 9.31 -24.76
N THR A 553 -4.91 9.69 -25.87
CA THR A 553 -3.44 9.65 -26.00
C THR A 553 -2.77 10.56 -24.99
N ILE A 554 -3.19 11.82 -24.91
CA ILE A 554 -2.60 12.84 -24.01
C ILE A 554 -2.80 12.42 -22.54
N THR A 555 -4.02 12.02 -22.16
CA THR A 555 -4.30 11.61 -20.78
C THR A 555 -3.56 10.34 -20.39
N THR A 556 -3.45 9.37 -21.31
CA THR A 556 -2.72 8.12 -21.08
C THR A 556 -1.22 8.35 -20.91
N ILE A 557 -0.60 9.14 -21.79
CA ILE A 557 0.81 9.49 -21.70
C ILE A 557 1.08 10.30 -20.42
N ALA A 558 0.23 11.29 -20.11
CA ALA A 558 0.35 12.08 -18.88
C ALA A 558 0.23 11.21 -17.61
N ALA A 559 -0.64 10.20 -17.62
CA ALA A 559 -0.74 9.22 -16.55
C ALA A 559 0.51 8.34 -16.40
N CYS A 560 1.39 8.27 -17.41
CA CYS A 560 2.59 7.44 -17.42
C CYS A 560 3.88 8.22 -17.13
N ARG A 561 3.96 9.50 -17.52
CA ARG A 561 5.19 10.34 -17.53
C ARG A 561 5.96 10.37 -16.20
N ASN A 562 5.29 10.32 -15.05
CA ASN A 562 5.95 10.44 -13.73
C ASN A 562 6.50 9.15 -13.14
N LYS A 563 6.37 8.02 -13.83
CA LYS A 563 6.73 6.70 -13.29
C LYS A 563 8.11 6.21 -13.71
N ARG A 564 8.82 6.94 -14.61
CA ARG A 564 10.06 6.48 -15.26
C ARG A 564 9.91 5.07 -15.84
N LEU A 565 8.82 4.80 -16.56
CA LEU A 565 8.51 3.46 -17.09
C LEU A 565 9.53 2.96 -18.11
N ASP A 566 10.29 3.87 -18.71
CA ASP A 566 11.48 3.58 -19.51
C ASP A 566 12.58 2.85 -18.71
N ARG A 567 12.56 2.96 -17.38
CA ARG A 567 13.53 2.34 -16.47
C ARG A 567 12.91 1.47 -15.37
N TYR A 568 11.64 1.67 -15.05
CA TYR A 568 10.89 0.94 -14.03
C TYR A 568 9.51 0.51 -14.57
N PRO A 569 9.47 -0.38 -15.58
CA PRO A 569 8.22 -0.92 -16.12
C PRO A 569 7.37 -1.59 -15.03
N LEU A 570 6.06 -1.53 -15.23
CA LEU A 570 5.08 -2.20 -14.37
C LEU A 570 4.89 -3.66 -14.82
N ALA A 571 4.36 -4.50 -13.93
CA ALA A 571 4.03 -5.87 -14.28
C ALA A 571 2.87 -5.96 -15.28
N PHE A 572 1.85 -5.10 -15.13
CA PHE A 572 0.79 -4.89 -16.12
C PHE A 572 0.05 -3.56 -15.91
N TYR A 573 -0.72 -3.19 -16.93
CA TYR A 573 -1.50 -1.97 -17.03
C TYR A 573 -2.98 -2.33 -17.17
N SER A 574 -3.78 -1.90 -16.20
CA SER A 574 -5.22 -1.97 -16.34
C SER A 574 -5.75 -0.69 -16.99
N LEU A 575 -6.53 -0.89 -18.04
CA LEU A 575 -7.35 0.08 -18.76
C LEU A 575 -8.67 0.35 -18.01
N GLY A 576 -8.86 -0.15 -16.79
CA GLY A 576 -9.92 0.27 -15.89
C GLY A 576 -10.44 -0.83 -15.00
N ASN A 577 -11.12 -0.40 -13.93
CA ASN A 577 -11.77 -1.29 -12.99
C ASN A 577 -13.20 -1.62 -13.45
N GLU A 578 -13.53 -2.91 -13.51
CA GLU A 578 -14.88 -3.43 -13.76
C GLU A 578 -15.54 -2.85 -15.02
N LEU A 579 -14.82 -2.94 -16.15
CA LEU A 579 -15.23 -2.41 -17.46
C LEU A 579 -16.75 -2.29 -17.66
N GLY A 580 -17.22 -1.12 -18.07
CA GLY A 580 -18.63 -0.92 -18.38
C GLY A 580 -18.89 0.35 -19.16
N VAL A 581 -19.87 0.30 -20.06
CA VAL A 581 -20.36 1.45 -20.82
C VAL A 581 -21.82 1.70 -20.48
N ASN A 582 -22.22 2.96 -20.54
CA ASN A 582 -23.62 3.33 -20.46
C ASN A 582 -24.18 3.56 -21.87
N TYR A 583 -25.01 2.64 -22.34
CA TYR A 583 -25.63 2.72 -23.68
C TYR A 583 -26.70 3.80 -23.81
N ASP A 584 -27.10 4.48 -22.72
CA ASP A 584 -28.03 5.61 -22.83
C ASP A 584 -27.33 6.90 -23.32
N GLY A 585 -26.02 6.87 -23.50
CA GLY A 585 -25.24 7.94 -24.12
C GLY A 585 -24.95 7.72 -25.61
N GLY A 586 -24.29 8.70 -26.22
CA GLY A 586 -23.94 8.73 -27.64
C GLY A 586 -25.01 9.36 -28.53
N PHE A 587 -25.73 10.38 -28.05
CA PHE A 587 -26.85 11.01 -28.76
C PHE A 587 -26.65 12.51 -29.07
N THR A 588 -25.41 12.98 -29.09
CA THR A 588 -25.13 14.37 -29.51
C THR A 588 -25.30 14.53 -31.02
N PRO A 589 -25.46 15.76 -31.56
CA PRO A 589 -25.51 15.99 -33.01
C PRO A 589 -24.28 15.47 -33.76
N GLU A 590 -23.12 15.46 -33.11
CA GLU A 590 -21.88 14.88 -33.64
C GLU A 590 -21.96 13.35 -33.68
N ASP A 591 -22.59 12.73 -32.68
CA ASP A 591 -22.78 11.28 -32.62
C ASP A 591 -23.77 10.78 -33.67
N ASP A 592 -24.82 11.53 -33.99
CA ASP A 592 -25.73 11.20 -35.09
C ASP A 592 -24.99 11.08 -36.43
N ARG A 593 -24.03 11.98 -36.67
CA ARG A 593 -23.18 11.92 -37.87
C ARG A 593 -22.28 10.70 -37.84
N ALA A 594 -21.65 10.42 -36.71
CA ALA A 594 -20.76 9.27 -36.54
C ALA A 594 -21.52 7.93 -36.65
N TYR A 595 -22.72 7.83 -36.08
CA TYR A 595 -23.62 6.68 -36.16
C TYR A 595 -24.00 6.38 -37.61
N ARG A 596 -24.41 7.40 -38.38
CA ARG A 596 -24.74 7.24 -39.80
C ARG A 596 -23.51 6.89 -40.64
N ALA A 597 -22.35 7.46 -40.34
CA ALA A 597 -21.10 7.10 -41.00
C ALA A 597 -20.75 5.62 -40.77
N MET A 598 -20.89 5.12 -39.54
CA MET A 598 -20.70 3.71 -39.20
C MET A 598 -21.65 2.81 -40.01
N LEU A 599 -22.93 3.18 -40.13
CA LEU A 599 -23.88 2.43 -40.94
C LEU A 599 -23.53 2.46 -42.43
N GLN A 600 -23.09 3.61 -42.94
CA GLN A 600 -22.67 3.74 -44.32
C GLN A 600 -21.44 2.89 -44.62
N GLU A 601 -20.46 2.85 -43.72
CA GLU A 601 -19.30 1.97 -43.82
C GLU A 601 -19.71 0.49 -43.83
N GLN A 602 -20.61 0.09 -42.91
CA GLN A 602 -21.02 -1.31 -42.78
C GLN A 602 -21.81 -1.82 -44.00
N TYR A 603 -22.73 -1.01 -44.55
CA TYR A 603 -23.66 -1.47 -45.60
C TYR A 603 -23.34 -0.93 -47.00
N GLY A 604 -22.44 0.05 -47.11
CA GLY A 604 -22.04 0.74 -48.33
C GLY A 604 -23.11 1.69 -48.89
N ASN A 605 -24.35 1.22 -49.03
CA ASN A 605 -25.49 2.00 -49.52
C ASN A 605 -26.80 1.66 -48.77
N ILE A 606 -27.78 2.56 -48.87
CA ILE A 606 -29.03 2.43 -48.11
C ILE A 606 -29.90 1.25 -48.57
N ALA A 607 -29.83 0.83 -49.83
CA ALA A 607 -30.61 -0.30 -50.32
C ALA A 607 -30.16 -1.62 -49.65
N THR A 608 -28.86 -1.79 -49.42
CA THR A 608 -28.30 -2.93 -48.67
C THR A 608 -28.79 -2.91 -47.22
N LEU A 609 -28.75 -1.76 -46.55
CA LEU A 609 -29.24 -1.62 -45.16
C LEU A 609 -30.73 -1.94 -45.08
N ASN A 610 -31.54 -1.36 -45.97
CA ASN A 610 -32.98 -1.58 -46.03
C ASN A 610 -33.33 -3.05 -46.25
N ALA A 611 -32.62 -3.73 -47.15
CA ALA A 611 -32.79 -5.16 -47.38
C ALA A 611 -32.43 -5.98 -46.13
N ALA A 612 -31.35 -5.62 -45.42
CA ALA A 612 -30.92 -6.32 -44.21
C ALA A 612 -31.86 -6.09 -43.01
N TRP A 613 -32.39 -4.87 -42.85
CA TRP A 613 -33.19 -4.49 -41.68
C TRP A 613 -34.70 -4.64 -41.89
N GLY A 614 -35.13 -4.89 -43.13
CA GLY A 614 -36.55 -4.87 -43.50
C GLY A 614 -37.13 -3.47 -43.33
N ARG A 615 -36.49 -2.49 -43.96
CA ARG A 615 -36.80 -1.05 -43.88
C ARG A 615 -36.86 -0.43 -45.28
N ASP A 616 -37.31 0.81 -45.36
CA ASP A 616 -37.47 1.60 -46.58
C ASP A 616 -36.97 3.04 -46.42
N TYR A 617 -35.88 3.23 -45.67
CA TYR A 617 -35.27 4.54 -45.49
C TYR A 617 -34.76 5.12 -46.82
N ALA A 618 -34.99 6.41 -47.06
CA ALA A 618 -34.60 7.08 -48.30
C ALA A 618 -33.08 7.24 -48.46
N ASN A 619 -32.38 7.40 -47.35
CA ASN A 619 -30.92 7.57 -47.24
C ASN A 619 -30.49 7.31 -45.78
N PHE A 620 -29.20 7.39 -45.48
CA PHE A 620 -28.68 7.18 -44.11
C PHE A 620 -29.14 8.27 -43.12
N GLU A 621 -29.39 9.50 -43.59
CA GLU A 621 -29.93 10.58 -42.73
C GLU A 621 -31.33 10.27 -42.21
N ALA A 622 -32.12 9.50 -42.96
CA ALA A 622 -33.46 9.06 -42.58
C ALA A 622 -33.47 7.89 -41.58
N VAL A 623 -32.31 7.27 -41.29
CA VAL A 623 -32.23 6.20 -40.28
C VAL A 623 -32.29 6.83 -38.88
N PRO A 624 -33.25 6.42 -38.02
CA PRO A 624 -33.39 6.99 -36.70
C PRO A 624 -32.26 6.52 -35.77
N HIS A 625 -31.78 7.43 -34.92
CA HIS A 625 -30.83 7.16 -33.85
C HIS A 625 -31.57 7.35 -32.52
N LEU A 626 -31.98 6.25 -31.90
CA LEU A 626 -32.91 6.27 -30.77
C LEU A 626 -32.26 5.71 -29.52
N LYS A 627 -32.70 6.22 -28.35
CA LYS A 627 -32.33 5.64 -27.06
C LYS A 627 -32.77 4.18 -26.99
N LEU A 628 -32.00 3.34 -26.29
CA LEU A 628 -32.26 1.89 -26.26
C LEU A 628 -33.68 1.55 -25.78
N ALA A 629 -34.17 2.20 -24.73
CA ALA A 629 -35.52 1.97 -24.21
C ALA A 629 -36.60 2.29 -25.26
N GLU A 630 -36.39 3.35 -26.05
CA GLU A 630 -37.33 3.76 -27.10
C GLU A 630 -37.29 2.81 -28.29
N ALA A 631 -36.10 2.47 -28.79
CA ALA A 631 -35.93 1.50 -29.87
C ALA A 631 -36.53 0.13 -29.50
N HIS A 632 -36.33 -0.30 -28.25
CA HIS A 632 -36.91 -1.55 -27.73
C HIS A 632 -38.43 -1.49 -27.66
N GLN A 633 -39.01 -0.41 -27.10
CA GLN A 633 -40.45 -0.21 -27.01
C GLN A 633 -41.12 -0.19 -28.40
N GLN A 634 -40.47 0.41 -29.40
CA GLN A 634 -40.95 0.48 -30.77
C GLN A 634 -40.66 -0.79 -31.59
N LYS A 635 -39.99 -1.79 -30.99
CA LYS A 635 -39.54 -3.02 -31.67
C LYS A 635 -38.63 -2.78 -32.87
N LEU A 636 -37.87 -1.69 -32.83
CA LEU A 636 -36.83 -1.32 -33.79
C LEU A 636 -35.52 -2.03 -33.41
N TYR A 637 -35.53 -3.36 -33.50
CA TYR A 637 -34.41 -4.19 -33.02
C TYR A 637 -33.09 -4.01 -33.80
N PRO A 638 -33.09 -3.89 -35.14
CA PRO A 638 -31.87 -3.58 -35.88
C PRO A 638 -31.25 -2.24 -35.45
N GLU A 639 -32.08 -1.22 -35.24
CA GLU A 639 -31.67 0.10 -34.76
C GLU A 639 -31.12 0.02 -33.32
N TRP A 640 -31.79 -0.72 -32.44
CA TRP A 640 -31.33 -0.99 -31.08
C TRP A 640 -29.95 -1.66 -31.07
N LEU A 641 -29.74 -2.68 -31.92
CA LEU A 641 -28.46 -3.38 -32.01
C LEU A 641 -27.38 -2.49 -32.62
N ALA A 642 -27.72 -1.67 -33.60
CA ALA A 642 -26.80 -0.72 -34.22
C ALA A 642 -26.26 0.30 -33.20
N HIS A 643 -27.12 0.84 -32.32
CA HIS A 643 -26.66 1.73 -31.25
C HIS A 643 -25.69 1.03 -30.29
N ARG A 644 -26.00 -0.20 -29.87
CA ARG A 644 -25.08 -0.95 -29.00
C ARG A 644 -23.73 -1.21 -29.67
N ARG A 645 -23.71 -1.51 -30.96
CA ARG A 645 -22.48 -1.64 -31.75
C ARG A 645 -21.72 -0.33 -31.83
N PHE A 646 -22.40 0.79 -32.08
CA PHE A 646 -21.81 2.12 -32.09
C PHE A 646 -21.07 2.42 -30.78
N VAL A 647 -21.69 2.15 -29.63
CA VAL A 647 -21.05 2.33 -28.32
C VAL A 647 -19.91 1.33 -28.06
N ASN A 648 -20.07 0.06 -28.45
CA ASN A 648 -19.02 -0.95 -28.27
C ASN A 648 -17.79 -0.63 -29.13
N ASN A 649 -17.97 -0.22 -30.38
CA ASN A 649 -16.88 0.16 -31.30
C ASN A 649 -16.04 1.30 -30.70
N MET A 650 -16.70 2.34 -30.17
CA MET A 650 -16.01 3.42 -29.47
C MET A 650 -15.13 2.89 -28.34
N ASN A 651 -15.66 1.98 -27.52
CA ASN A 651 -14.91 1.45 -26.39
C ASN A 651 -13.71 0.59 -26.82
N THR A 652 -13.86 -0.20 -27.89
CA THR A 652 -12.77 -0.99 -28.48
C THR A 652 -11.69 -0.09 -29.09
N GLU A 653 -12.07 0.94 -29.84
CA GLU A 653 -11.13 1.93 -30.40
C GLU A 653 -10.39 2.70 -29.31
N ARG A 654 -11.09 3.03 -28.22
CA ARG A 654 -10.49 3.64 -27.03
C ARG A 654 -9.43 2.72 -26.43
N ALA A 655 -9.74 1.44 -26.22
CA ALA A 655 -8.79 0.45 -25.72
C ALA A 655 -7.55 0.35 -26.62
N ALA A 656 -7.73 0.29 -27.93
CA ALA A 656 -6.63 0.27 -28.89
C ALA A 656 -5.76 1.54 -28.81
N THR A 657 -6.39 2.73 -28.73
CA THR A 657 -5.68 4.01 -28.62
C THR A 657 -4.85 4.09 -27.35
N MET A 658 -5.44 3.72 -26.21
CA MET A 658 -4.77 3.75 -24.92
C MET A 658 -3.65 2.72 -24.86
N ALA A 659 -3.87 1.52 -25.40
CA ALA A 659 -2.85 0.49 -25.45
C ALA A 659 -1.63 0.94 -26.27
N ALA A 660 -1.86 1.48 -27.47
CA ALA A 660 -0.80 2.04 -28.31
C ALA A 660 -0.05 3.17 -27.60
N ALA A 661 -0.75 4.06 -26.89
CA ALA A 661 -0.14 5.14 -26.13
C ALA A 661 0.76 4.61 -24.99
N ILE A 662 0.33 3.58 -24.25
CA ILE A 662 1.15 2.92 -23.23
C ILE A 662 2.40 2.29 -23.86
N LYS A 663 2.26 1.58 -25.00
CA LYS A 663 3.38 0.96 -25.70
C LYS A 663 4.47 1.94 -26.13
N THR A 664 4.13 3.22 -26.33
CA THR A 664 5.15 4.27 -26.56
C THR A 664 6.00 4.61 -25.33
N GLN A 665 5.46 4.35 -24.13
CA GLN A 665 6.12 4.62 -22.85
C GLN A 665 6.79 3.36 -22.26
N ASP A 666 6.19 2.19 -22.52
CA ASP A 666 6.67 0.87 -22.10
C ASP A 666 6.36 -0.16 -23.20
N PRO A 667 7.34 -0.47 -24.08
CA PRO A 667 7.15 -1.44 -25.17
C PRO A 667 6.76 -2.85 -24.69
N TYR A 668 7.14 -3.22 -23.47
CA TYR A 668 6.89 -4.54 -22.87
C TYR A 668 5.61 -4.60 -22.04
N ALA A 669 4.84 -3.50 -22.01
CA ALA A 669 3.61 -3.41 -21.24
C ALA A 669 2.64 -4.57 -21.54
N ARG A 670 2.19 -5.25 -20.49
CA ARG A 670 1.04 -6.17 -20.54
C ARG A 670 -0.20 -5.35 -20.24
N ILE A 671 -1.03 -5.12 -21.24
CA ILE A 671 -2.15 -4.16 -21.15
C ILE A 671 -3.46 -4.93 -21.12
N GLY A 672 -4.43 -4.49 -20.34
CA GLY A 672 -5.65 -5.27 -20.17
C GLY A 672 -6.68 -4.56 -19.33
N ALA A 673 -7.60 -5.31 -18.76
CA ALA A 673 -8.55 -4.79 -17.80
C ALA A 673 -8.78 -5.76 -16.66
N ASP A 674 -9.29 -5.26 -15.56
CA ASP A 674 -9.60 -6.05 -14.37
C ASP A 674 -11.09 -5.91 -13.98
N GLY A 675 -11.55 -6.77 -13.08
CA GLY A 675 -12.88 -6.66 -12.48
C GLY A 675 -14.01 -7.15 -13.39
N THR A 676 -13.76 -8.03 -14.36
CA THR A 676 -14.87 -8.52 -15.19
C THR A 676 -15.77 -9.46 -14.38
N TRP A 677 -17.07 -9.15 -14.26
CA TRP A 677 -18.09 -9.98 -13.58
C TRP A 677 -19.46 -9.93 -14.24
N GLU A 678 -20.35 -10.85 -13.84
CA GLU A 678 -21.67 -11.10 -14.45
C GLU A 678 -22.60 -9.88 -14.52
N ARG A 679 -22.39 -8.86 -13.67
CA ARG A 679 -23.23 -7.65 -13.62
C ARG A 679 -22.61 -6.43 -14.28
N ASN A 680 -21.41 -6.54 -14.88
CA ASN A 680 -20.82 -5.39 -15.57
C ASN A 680 -21.76 -4.92 -16.69
N PRO A 681 -22.30 -3.69 -16.62
CA PRO A 681 -23.16 -3.20 -17.66
C PRO A 681 -22.33 -2.95 -18.92
N GLY A 682 -22.66 -3.71 -19.97
CA GLY A 682 -22.44 -3.28 -21.35
C GLY A 682 -20.98 -3.08 -21.76
N PHE A 683 -20.34 -4.12 -22.24
CA PHE A 683 -19.21 -3.99 -23.16
C PHE A 683 -19.00 -5.31 -23.90
N ASN A 684 -18.40 -5.25 -25.08
CA ASN A 684 -18.01 -6.46 -25.81
C ASN A 684 -16.58 -6.86 -25.43
N MET A 685 -16.45 -7.83 -24.52
CA MET A 685 -15.14 -8.35 -24.11
C MET A 685 -14.37 -8.98 -25.29
N GLU A 686 -15.08 -9.70 -26.17
CA GLU A 686 -14.48 -10.43 -27.29
C GLU A 686 -13.73 -9.49 -28.24
N ASP A 687 -14.29 -8.31 -28.54
CA ASP A 687 -13.67 -7.33 -29.44
C ASP A 687 -12.38 -6.74 -28.87
N ILE A 688 -12.34 -6.46 -27.56
CA ILE A 688 -11.15 -5.94 -26.91
C ILE A 688 -10.07 -7.02 -26.84
N LEU A 689 -10.45 -8.27 -26.49
CA LEU A 689 -9.52 -9.40 -26.46
C LEU A 689 -8.91 -9.72 -27.83
N ALA A 690 -9.55 -9.34 -28.93
CA ALA A 690 -9.02 -9.49 -30.28
C ALA A 690 -7.89 -8.49 -30.62
N LEU A 691 -7.67 -7.45 -29.80
CA LEU A 691 -6.58 -6.50 -30.01
C LEU A 691 -5.22 -7.12 -29.64
N GLU A 692 -4.22 -6.91 -30.51
CA GLU A 692 -2.87 -7.50 -30.38
C GLU A 692 -2.12 -7.03 -29.13
N ASP A 693 -2.24 -5.74 -28.78
CA ASP A 693 -1.55 -5.14 -27.63
C ASP A 693 -2.14 -5.52 -26.26
N ILE A 694 -3.26 -6.24 -26.24
CA ILE A 694 -3.82 -6.76 -24.98
C ILE A 694 -3.01 -7.97 -24.54
N GLY A 695 -2.47 -7.91 -23.32
CA GLY A 695 -1.56 -8.87 -22.70
C GLY A 695 -1.99 -9.33 -21.29
N TYR A 696 -3.06 -8.76 -20.74
CA TYR A 696 -3.56 -9.04 -19.38
C TYR A 696 -5.10 -9.07 -19.34
N TRP A 697 -5.71 -9.85 -18.44
CA TRP A 697 -7.15 -9.77 -18.15
C TRP A 697 -7.52 -10.34 -16.78
N GLY A 698 -8.28 -9.60 -15.97
CA GLY A 698 -8.74 -10.02 -14.64
C GLY A 698 -10.25 -10.25 -14.56
N LEU A 699 -10.66 -11.44 -14.11
CA LEU A 699 -12.04 -11.89 -13.97
C LEU A 699 -12.39 -12.19 -12.51
N TYR A 700 -13.64 -12.03 -12.11
CA TYR A 700 -14.14 -12.69 -10.91
C TYR A 700 -14.37 -14.20 -11.17
N SER A 701 -14.42 -14.97 -10.09
CA SER A 701 -14.43 -16.44 -10.17
C SER A 701 -15.75 -17.01 -10.72
N ARG A 702 -15.70 -18.16 -11.39
CA ARG A 702 -16.86 -18.96 -11.84
C ARG A 702 -17.78 -18.26 -12.88
N LEU A 703 -17.19 -17.45 -13.75
CA LEU A 703 -17.91 -16.80 -14.85
C LEU A 703 -17.81 -17.61 -16.15
N PRO A 704 -18.88 -17.70 -16.97
CA PRO A 704 -18.80 -18.23 -18.34
C PRO A 704 -17.72 -17.53 -19.20
N GLU A 705 -17.52 -16.23 -18.97
CA GLU A 705 -16.49 -15.41 -19.60
C GLU A 705 -15.07 -15.96 -19.40
N ALA A 706 -14.82 -16.74 -18.35
CA ALA A 706 -13.55 -17.40 -18.11
C ALA A 706 -13.22 -18.44 -19.21
N GLU A 707 -14.22 -19.16 -19.72
CA GLU A 707 -14.04 -20.11 -20.83
C GLU A 707 -13.80 -19.36 -22.15
N VAL A 708 -14.45 -18.21 -22.35
CA VAL A 708 -14.21 -17.34 -23.53
C VAL A 708 -12.79 -16.82 -23.52
N LEU A 709 -12.32 -16.26 -22.40
CA LEU A 709 -10.97 -15.74 -22.24
C LEU A 709 -9.92 -16.83 -22.54
N ARG A 710 -10.04 -17.98 -21.89
CA ARG A 710 -9.10 -19.10 -22.05
C ARG A 710 -9.11 -19.68 -23.47
N SER A 711 -10.25 -19.67 -24.15
CA SER A 711 -10.38 -20.20 -25.52
C SER A 711 -9.85 -19.23 -26.57
N LEU A 712 -10.14 -17.94 -26.46
CA LEU A 712 -9.72 -16.93 -27.43
C LEU A 712 -8.26 -16.50 -27.26
N ARG A 713 -7.82 -16.37 -26.00
CA ARG A 713 -6.55 -15.74 -25.65
C ARG A 713 -5.81 -16.52 -24.55
N PRO A 714 -5.47 -17.81 -24.78
CA PRO A 714 -4.73 -18.63 -23.81
C PRO A 714 -3.31 -18.10 -23.52
N ASP A 715 -2.79 -17.19 -24.33
CA ASP A 715 -1.49 -16.54 -24.20
C ASP A 715 -1.44 -15.47 -23.09
N LEU A 716 -2.59 -14.86 -22.75
CA LEU A 716 -2.64 -13.73 -21.81
C LEU A 716 -2.21 -14.11 -20.39
N LEU A 717 -1.72 -13.10 -19.65
CA LEU A 717 -1.69 -13.16 -18.20
C LEU A 717 -3.12 -12.96 -17.68
N ALA A 718 -3.86 -14.06 -17.51
CA ALA A 718 -5.20 -14.05 -16.95
C ALA A 718 -5.13 -14.09 -15.41
N SER A 719 -5.95 -13.31 -14.71
CA SER A 719 -6.03 -13.31 -13.26
C SER A 719 -7.45 -13.52 -12.74
N VAL A 720 -7.53 -14.03 -11.51
CA VAL A 720 -8.78 -14.10 -10.75
C VAL A 720 -8.80 -13.06 -9.64
N ILE A 721 -9.86 -12.27 -9.57
CA ILE A 721 -10.14 -11.37 -8.46
C ILE A 721 -10.99 -12.11 -7.43
N TRP A 722 -10.58 -12.05 -6.17
CA TRP A 722 -11.19 -12.83 -5.08
C TRP A 722 -11.00 -12.14 -3.72
N GLY A 723 -11.56 -12.70 -2.65
CA GLY A 723 -11.47 -12.11 -1.30
C GLY A 723 -12.53 -11.06 -0.97
N TRP A 724 -13.53 -10.86 -1.85
CA TRP A 724 -14.72 -10.06 -1.54
C TRP A 724 -15.65 -10.79 -0.55
N ILE A 725 -16.60 -10.10 0.10
CA ILE A 725 -17.54 -10.67 1.09
C ILE A 725 -18.47 -11.77 0.51
N MET A 726 -18.36 -12.11 -0.78
CA MET A 726 -19.14 -13.19 -1.35
C MET A 726 -18.69 -14.52 -0.69
N PRO A 727 -19.62 -15.34 -0.16
CA PRO A 727 -19.31 -16.67 0.38
C PRO A 727 -18.58 -17.59 -0.62
N ILE A 728 -18.61 -17.26 -1.91
CA ILE A 728 -18.07 -18.02 -3.03
C ILE A 728 -16.62 -17.62 -3.37
N GLU A 729 -16.14 -16.48 -2.87
CA GLU A 729 -14.85 -15.88 -3.25
C GLU A 729 -13.88 -15.68 -2.07
N ALA A 730 -14.34 -15.86 -0.83
CA ALA A 730 -13.55 -15.65 0.39
C ALA A 730 -12.68 -16.86 0.79
N TYR A 731 -12.68 -17.95 0.02
CA TYR A 731 -11.90 -19.16 0.31
C TYR A 731 -10.74 -19.34 -0.68
N PRO A 732 -9.59 -19.88 -0.23
CA PRO A 732 -8.45 -20.16 -1.11
C PRO A 732 -8.77 -21.16 -2.23
N GLU A 733 -9.95 -21.77 -2.25
CA GLU A 733 -10.46 -22.56 -3.37
C GLU A 733 -10.59 -21.75 -4.67
N ALA A 734 -10.88 -20.44 -4.60
CA ALA A 734 -11.06 -19.62 -5.80
C ALA A 734 -9.81 -19.56 -6.69
N PRO A 735 -8.60 -19.25 -6.17
CA PRO A 735 -7.39 -19.29 -6.99
C PRO A 735 -7.06 -20.71 -7.48
N TRP A 736 -7.23 -21.74 -6.65
CA TRP A 736 -7.04 -23.14 -7.06
C TRP A 736 -7.98 -23.55 -8.22
N PHE A 737 -9.27 -23.23 -8.11
CA PHE A 737 -10.27 -23.58 -9.12
C PHE A 737 -9.94 -22.94 -10.48
N ASN A 738 -9.67 -21.64 -10.50
CA ASN A 738 -9.39 -20.92 -11.75
C ASN A 738 -8.05 -21.32 -12.37
N LEU A 739 -7.05 -21.69 -11.56
CA LEU A 739 -5.82 -22.30 -12.05
C LEU A 739 -6.09 -23.66 -12.71
N LEU A 740 -6.86 -24.53 -12.07
CA LEU A 740 -7.10 -25.90 -12.57
C LEU A 740 -7.91 -25.95 -13.86
N ILE A 741 -8.85 -25.01 -14.06
CA ILE A 741 -9.55 -24.86 -15.35
C ILE A 741 -8.76 -24.02 -16.36
N GLY A 742 -7.58 -23.52 -15.98
CA GLY A 742 -6.67 -22.69 -16.79
C GLY A 742 -7.21 -21.31 -17.16
N SER A 743 -8.19 -20.80 -16.42
CA SER A 743 -8.73 -19.44 -16.60
C SER A 743 -7.91 -18.37 -15.88
N ALA A 744 -7.03 -18.75 -14.94
CA ALA A 744 -6.14 -17.84 -14.24
C ALA A 744 -4.73 -18.40 -14.08
N LYS A 745 -3.75 -17.50 -14.16
CA LYS A 745 -2.31 -17.72 -13.94
C LYS A 745 -1.76 -16.79 -12.84
N ASN A 746 -2.64 -15.98 -12.26
CA ASN A 746 -2.39 -14.97 -11.24
C ASN A 746 -3.64 -14.86 -10.35
N ALA A 747 -3.50 -14.46 -9.10
CA ALA A 747 -4.63 -14.24 -8.19
C ALA A 747 -4.53 -12.89 -7.49
N ASP A 748 -5.58 -12.09 -7.60
CA ASP A 748 -5.61 -10.72 -7.12
C ASP A 748 -6.63 -10.58 -6.00
N TRP A 749 -6.13 -10.40 -4.78
CA TRP A 749 -6.97 -10.24 -3.63
C TRP A 749 -7.57 -8.83 -3.57
N PHE A 750 -8.89 -8.75 -3.42
CA PHE A 750 -9.68 -7.55 -3.62
C PHE A 750 -9.30 -6.38 -2.71
N ILE A 751 -8.76 -6.59 -1.48
CA ILE A 751 -8.14 -5.55 -0.60
C ILE A 751 -7.18 -6.13 0.47
N SER A 752 -5.93 -5.65 0.57
CA SER A 752 -4.98 -6.11 1.61
C SER A 752 -5.30 -5.58 3.02
N GLY A 753 -5.68 -4.30 3.15
CA GLY A 753 -5.73 -3.60 4.45
C GLY A 753 -6.98 -3.78 5.31
N PRO A 754 -6.88 -3.47 6.63
CA PRO A 754 -8.01 -3.56 7.57
C PRO A 754 -9.10 -2.52 7.30
N GLY A 755 -8.84 -1.59 6.40
CA GLY A 755 -9.65 -0.40 6.20
C GLY A 755 -10.93 -0.57 5.44
N GLN A 756 -11.05 -1.66 4.69
CA GLN A 756 -12.22 -1.87 3.86
C GLN A 756 -12.97 -3.08 4.41
N PRO A 757 -14.17 -2.85 4.97
CA PRO A 757 -15.01 -3.91 5.51
C PRO A 757 -15.30 -5.01 4.47
N GLY A 758 -15.24 -4.67 3.17
CA GLY A 758 -15.47 -5.52 2.00
C GLY A 758 -14.60 -6.77 1.78
N GLY A 759 -13.51 -6.99 2.53
CA GLY A 759 -12.61 -8.10 2.19
C GLY A 759 -11.15 -7.95 2.61
N GLY A 760 -10.82 -7.17 3.65
CA GLY A 760 -9.42 -7.03 4.09
C GLY A 760 -8.74 -8.36 4.46
N GLN A 761 -7.51 -8.59 3.98
CA GLN A 761 -6.65 -9.73 4.38
C GLN A 761 -6.23 -9.64 5.86
N LEU A 762 -6.22 -8.43 6.41
CA LEU A 762 -5.69 -8.14 7.73
C LEU A 762 -6.73 -7.55 8.69
N ALA A 763 -6.55 -7.87 9.98
CA ALA A 763 -7.20 -7.15 11.07
C ALA A 763 -6.48 -5.81 11.37
N ALA A 764 -7.04 -5.00 12.27
CA ALA A 764 -6.51 -3.68 12.63
C ALA A 764 -5.11 -3.69 13.27
N ASP A 765 -4.68 -4.82 13.83
CA ASP A 765 -3.32 -5.06 14.36
C ASP A 765 -2.40 -5.79 13.38
N TYR A 766 -2.85 -5.94 12.13
CA TYR A 766 -2.17 -6.61 11.02
C TYR A 766 -1.99 -8.11 11.18
N ARG A 767 -2.70 -8.76 12.11
CA ARG A 767 -2.78 -10.23 12.12
C ARG A 767 -3.56 -10.72 10.87
N PRO A 768 -3.11 -11.80 10.20
CA PRO A 768 -3.85 -12.38 9.07
C PRO A 768 -5.25 -12.82 9.50
N LEU A 769 -6.26 -12.46 8.70
CA LEU A 769 -7.66 -12.80 8.99
C LEU A 769 -7.90 -14.31 8.99
N LEU A 770 -7.29 -14.98 8.01
CA LEU A 770 -7.42 -16.42 7.78
C LEU A 770 -6.01 -16.98 7.64
N SER A 771 -5.48 -17.56 8.72
CA SER A 771 -4.11 -18.09 8.78
C SER A 771 -3.81 -19.15 7.71
N GLN A 772 -4.85 -19.79 7.15
CA GLN A 772 -4.73 -20.76 6.06
C GLN A 772 -4.48 -20.13 4.69
N ILE A 773 -4.88 -18.87 4.47
CA ILE A 773 -4.74 -18.22 3.15
C ILE A 773 -3.27 -18.09 2.75
N PRO A 774 -2.37 -17.52 3.58
CA PRO A 774 -0.95 -17.46 3.23
C PRO A 774 -0.36 -18.84 2.91
N GLN A 775 -0.75 -19.88 3.65
CA GLN A 775 -0.27 -21.25 3.43
C GLN A 775 -0.73 -21.83 2.09
N GLU A 776 -1.99 -21.62 1.70
CA GLU A 776 -2.51 -22.08 0.42
C GLU A 776 -1.91 -21.30 -0.76
N MET A 777 -1.71 -20.00 -0.58
CA MET A 777 -1.08 -19.16 -1.60
C MET A 777 0.38 -19.51 -1.81
N GLU A 778 1.12 -19.80 -0.75
CA GLU A 778 2.51 -20.25 -0.86
C GLU A 778 2.61 -21.58 -1.63
N LYS A 779 1.68 -22.52 -1.42
CA LYS A 779 1.60 -23.76 -2.23
C LYS A 779 1.39 -23.49 -3.72
N LEU A 780 0.63 -22.45 -4.08
CA LEU A 780 0.50 -22.03 -5.48
C LEU A 780 1.81 -21.43 -5.97
N ARG A 781 2.39 -20.50 -5.23
CA ARG A 781 3.56 -19.71 -5.62
C ARG A 781 4.83 -20.56 -5.79
N SER A 782 5.14 -21.41 -4.81
CA SER A 782 6.35 -22.26 -4.81
C SER A 782 6.08 -23.74 -5.11
N GLY A 783 4.83 -24.11 -5.42
CA GLY A 783 4.44 -25.50 -5.69
C GLY A 783 4.01 -25.76 -7.14
N PRO A 784 2.97 -26.59 -7.36
CA PRO A 784 2.67 -27.15 -8.68
C PRO A 784 2.07 -26.17 -9.68
N ALA A 785 1.67 -24.95 -9.28
CA ALA A 785 1.03 -24.00 -10.20
C ALA A 785 1.90 -23.71 -11.44
N GLN A 786 3.21 -23.85 -11.30
CA GLN A 786 4.20 -23.52 -12.34
C GLN A 786 4.24 -24.54 -13.44
N LEU A 787 4.10 -25.79 -13.02
CA LEU A 787 3.89 -26.89 -13.93
C LEU A 787 2.51 -26.77 -14.57
N LEU A 788 1.47 -26.41 -13.80
CA LEU A 788 0.10 -26.31 -14.33
C LEU A 788 -0.06 -25.19 -15.36
N ILE A 789 0.52 -24.01 -15.14
CA ILE A 789 0.48 -22.88 -16.08
C ILE A 789 1.16 -23.23 -17.40
N THR A 790 2.24 -24.00 -17.35
CA THR A 790 3.02 -24.40 -18.53
C THR A 790 2.54 -25.69 -19.18
N THR A 791 1.63 -26.44 -18.52
CA THR A 791 1.07 -27.69 -19.02
C THR A 791 -0.24 -27.41 -19.78
N PRO A 792 -0.34 -27.78 -21.07
CA PRO A 792 -1.58 -27.63 -21.82
C PRO A 792 -2.73 -28.43 -21.18
N LEU A 793 -3.91 -27.81 -21.11
CA LEU A 793 -5.12 -28.49 -20.64
C LEU A 793 -5.52 -29.61 -21.60
N LYS A 794 -6.03 -30.70 -21.01
CA LYS A 794 -6.62 -31.80 -21.76
C LYS A 794 -7.91 -31.31 -22.44
N GLN A 795 -8.02 -31.56 -23.74
CA GLN A 795 -9.23 -31.28 -24.50
C GLN A 795 -10.27 -32.39 -24.26
N ASP A 796 -11.49 -32.02 -23.88
CA ASP A 796 -12.58 -32.98 -23.60
C ASP A 796 -13.30 -33.47 -24.85
N GLY A 797 -13.00 -32.91 -26.03
CA GLY A 797 -13.68 -33.23 -27.29
C GLY A 797 -15.09 -32.64 -27.41
N LEU A 798 -15.47 -31.74 -26.50
CA LEU A 798 -16.71 -30.96 -26.52
C LEU A 798 -16.38 -29.48 -26.76
N ALA A 799 -17.16 -28.82 -27.61
CA ALA A 799 -17.09 -27.37 -27.80
C ALA A 799 -18.46 -26.73 -27.52
N LEU A 800 -18.47 -25.67 -26.70
CA LEU A 800 -19.64 -24.84 -26.45
C LEU A 800 -19.46 -23.52 -27.18
N TRP A 801 -20.39 -23.20 -28.08
CA TRP A 801 -20.36 -21.94 -28.81
C TRP A 801 -21.06 -20.85 -28.01
N GLN A 802 -20.28 -19.93 -27.45
CA GLN A 802 -20.77 -18.69 -26.83
C GLN A 802 -20.59 -17.53 -27.82
N SER A 803 -21.56 -16.61 -27.85
CA SER A 803 -21.46 -15.41 -28.67
C SER A 803 -22.09 -14.22 -27.96
N TYR A 804 -21.31 -13.15 -27.78
CA TYR A 804 -21.79 -11.88 -27.27
C TYR A 804 -23.04 -11.37 -28.02
N ASN A 805 -23.03 -11.43 -29.36
CA ASN A 805 -24.16 -10.98 -30.18
C ASN A 805 -25.45 -11.79 -29.92
N CYS A 806 -25.34 -13.11 -29.69
CA CYS A 806 -26.48 -13.94 -29.31
C CYS A 806 -27.02 -13.58 -27.92
N ASN A 807 -26.12 -13.29 -26.96
CA ASN A 807 -26.50 -12.83 -25.63
C ASN A 807 -27.23 -11.48 -25.69
N LEU A 808 -26.81 -10.55 -26.55
CA LEU A 808 -27.54 -9.29 -26.78
C LEU A 808 -28.92 -9.52 -27.37
N ALA A 809 -29.06 -10.43 -28.34
CA ALA A 809 -30.35 -10.73 -28.96
C ALA A 809 -31.35 -11.30 -27.94
N ASN A 810 -30.89 -12.12 -26.98
CA ASN A 810 -31.71 -12.64 -25.90
C ASN A 810 -32.30 -11.52 -25.00
N GLN A 811 -31.56 -10.42 -24.81
CA GLN A 811 -32.03 -9.27 -24.03
C GLN A 811 -33.21 -8.53 -24.66
N LEU A 812 -33.53 -8.78 -25.93
CA LEU A 812 -34.73 -8.23 -26.56
C LEU A 812 -36.01 -8.80 -25.94
N GLY A 813 -35.95 -9.94 -25.25
CA GLY A 813 -37.12 -10.57 -24.61
C GLY A 813 -38.16 -11.09 -25.61
N ASP A 814 -37.79 -11.20 -26.90
CA ASP A 814 -38.63 -11.77 -27.94
C ASP A 814 -38.46 -13.30 -27.93
N PRO A 815 -39.55 -14.08 -27.81
CA PRO A 815 -39.49 -15.55 -27.75
C PRO A 815 -38.74 -16.22 -28.90
N ARG A 816 -38.55 -15.55 -30.04
CA ARG A 816 -37.75 -16.05 -31.17
C ARG A 816 -36.25 -16.08 -30.88
N TYR A 817 -35.78 -15.32 -29.90
CA TYR A 817 -34.36 -15.14 -29.57
C TYR A 817 -34.00 -15.58 -28.14
N ILE A 818 -34.97 -16.08 -27.37
CA ILE A 818 -34.75 -16.61 -26.03
C ILE A 818 -34.27 -18.07 -26.13
N GLN A 819 -33.06 -18.35 -25.66
CA GLN A 819 -32.67 -19.73 -25.34
C GLN A 819 -33.44 -20.16 -24.09
N THR A 820 -34.35 -21.12 -24.26
CA THR A 820 -34.97 -21.89 -23.16
C THR A 820 -34.05 -22.98 -22.66
#